data_AF-A0A6G0TYW8-F1
#
_entry.id   AF-A0A6G0TYW8-F1
#
_cell.length_a   1.000
_cell.length_b   1.000
_cell.length_c   1.000
_cell.angle_alpha   90.00
_cell.angle_beta   90.00
_cell.angle_gamma   90.00
#
_symmetry.space_group_name_H-M   'P 1'
#
loop_
_entity.id
_entity.type
_entity.pdbx_description
1 polymer ?
#
loop_
_entity_poly.entity_id
_entity_poly.type
_entity_poly.pdbx_seq_one_letter_code
_entity_poly.pdbx_strand_id
1 'polypeptide(L)'
;MPDKEDKLFVIKPIPTVNVKPVIIFINPKSGGNQGVKLLQKFQWHLNPRQVFDLSRGGPRMGLELYKKVPNLRVLACGGDGTVGWVLSILDQIANAVSFPVGVLPLGTGNDLARALGWGGGYMDEPVSKILTNLEESETIRLDRWNLEVVPNEQVKGTDHAGKDNLPLNVMNNYFSLGVDAQIALEFHEAREANPEKFSSRMYNKLFYGVRGGIELLDRKWKGLSDHVTLECDGKDLTQRIKDLKVHAILFLNIPSYGGGTRPWNKSAGNNSTDDGLIEVIGLTIMQITRLQTGGTGTPLCQCKTARITTGIPVPMQVDGEACRLKPSVITLGFFNQATMMAKRRKGRQTPTRETTIDKHKVSVQRLKLQDYEQHHCDKELLIQSSINMGEIEVEPVADLETVRKLVEKLELNGSPSIDHAGNTMPKLSPDWCFVDCCTAERFFRIDRAQESLHYLIDITHDQLFVLDDPHRPPSTEEDVTVVLKSKEPIDDQGAQDTTTSMRVKSEISRLESIKTHSSVKCPQDEGHTNGTNHSTRTSEVYNRLFDLQSNEDHHYGQVRTSDKIIEAAKTGNLNMLRNLFEMGYSLMSINKDGQTALHVASQRGDSNLVRYILANAPSNIVSIKDNQEKRDELKINKKNIKSFTTVDKVYLKCSFIAALHIVKTKKPYNIGEKLIKPCMVDICSELFGNEHVSKIKNIPMSNDTIHKRILCIANDIEYQLVEKINKSLFYAIQLDESTDISNSAILLIYVRYIDDTFNDIKEEFLCTLKLKTFTTADEIFKTMNNYMISKNINWASCIGICTDGAASMTGIHSGVVSRVKEVAHAHLISTHCFIHREQLAVKDMGENFNDILNQCIRWLLREKVLTRFFELRTEIEVFLREKNSPLSDHFQDIIWLAKVAYLSDIFSLLNELNLSMQGPLTNIFSCYNKVEAFLKKLDLWIKRIQENIYFPPSHNIRLSNMWILNPFLPCEKHEFSLLNESQLLELSSDKLLEQSFNTKSLNQFWISLSKEYPNLYEEALKKNKLDVESTMRISLTNSIEAQIDSLVKQHQDQGSH
;
A
#
# COMPACT_ATOMS: atom_id res chain seq x y z
N MET A 1 10.10 38.71 -47.19
CA MET A 1 10.88 37.72 -46.41
C MET A 1 10.11 36.41 -46.49
N PRO A 2 10.74 35.27 -46.83
CA PRO A 2 10.11 33.97 -46.67
C PRO A 2 9.92 33.65 -45.18
N ASP A 3 8.95 32.80 -44.88
CA ASP A 3 8.62 32.43 -43.51
C ASP A 3 9.79 31.74 -42.79
N LYS A 4 9.95 32.06 -41.51
CA LYS A 4 10.92 31.35 -40.66
C LYS A 4 10.31 30.02 -40.25
N GLU A 5 10.85 28.92 -40.79
CA GLU A 5 10.71 27.63 -40.14
C GLU A 5 11.20 27.74 -38.68
N ASP A 6 10.35 27.43 -37.72
CA ASP A 6 10.76 27.33 -36.32
C ASP A 6 11.76 26.18 -36.17
N LYS A 7 13.02 26.55 -35.93
CA LYS A 7 14.12 25.61 -35.77
C LYS A 7 13.97 24.83 -34.46
N LEU A 8 13.22 23.73 -34.54
CA LEU A 8 13.04 22.74 -33.48
C LEU A 8 14.37 22.48 -32.77
N PHE A 9 14.37 22.66 -31.45
CA PHE A 9 15.51 22.38 -30.60
C PHE A 9 15.79 20.86 -30.61
N VAL A 10 17.00 20.46 -31.01
CA VAL A 10 17.43 19.06 -31.08
C VAL A 10 18.70 18.89 -30.26
N ILE A 11 18.74 17.86 -29.43
CA ILE A 11 19.89 17.56 -28.56
C ILE A 11 21.08 17.11 -29.42
N LYS A 12 22.22 17.79 -29.25
CA LYS A 12 23.53 17.33 -29.74
C LYS A 12 24.24 16.62 -28.57
N PRO A 13 24.44 15.29 -28.64
CA PRO A 13 25.14 14.56 -27.58
C PRO A 13 26.67 14.76 -27.68
N ILE A 14 27.37 14.50 -26.58
CA ILE A 14 28.81 14.25 -26.59
C ILE A 14 29.02 12.86 -27.25
N PRO A 15 29.92 12.72 -28.25
CA PRO A 15 30.04 11.48 -29.00
C PRO A 15 30.80 10.39 -28.22
N THR A 16 30.08 9.48 -27.57
CA THR A 16 30.62 8.27 -26.93
C THR A 16 29.96 7.01 -27.50
N VAL A 17 30.73 6.22 -28.24
CA VAL A 17 30.21 5.08 -29.05
C VAL A 17 29.63 3.94 -28.20
N ASN A 18 30.06 3.83 -26.94
CA ASN A 18 29.70 2.72 -26.04
C ASN A 18 28.43 3.00 -25.20
N VAL A 19 27.92 4.23 -25.17
CA VAL A 19 26.75 4.59 -24.36
C VAL A 19 25.46 4.28 -25.12
N LYS A 20 24.42 3.87 -24.39
CA LYS A 20 23.06 3.59 -24.89
C LYS A 20 22.05 4.56 -24.24
N PRO A 21 21.90 5.81 -24.72
CA PRO A 21 20.95 6.76 -24.13
C PRO A 21 19.52 6.24 -24.18
N VAL A 22 18.71 6.54 -23.17
CA VAL A 22 17.29 6.12 -23.10
C VAL A 22 16.34 7.31 -23.07
N ILE A 23 15.19 7.17 -23.74
CA ILE A 23 14.00 7.99 -23.50
C ILE A 23 12.80 7.09 -23.22
N ILE A 24 11.86 7.57 -22.40
CA ILE A 24 10.75 6.78 -21.86
C ILE A 24 9.42 7.48 -22.13
N PHE A 25 8.52 6.78 -22.81
CA PHE A 25 7.14 7.21 -23.05
C PHE A 25 6.19 6.46 -22.13
N ILE A 26 5.44 7.19 -21.30
CA ILE A 26 4.60 6.61 -20.26
C ILE A 26 3.16 7.04 -20.47
N ASN A 27 2.24 6.08 -20.54
CA ASN A 27 0.80 6.32 -20.54
C ASN A 27 0.29 6.27 -19.07
N PRO A 28 -0.01 7.40 -18.40
CA PRO A 28 -0.25 7.40 -16.96
C PRO A 28 -1.49 6.61 -16.55
N LYS A 29 -2.48 6.51 -17.45
CA LYS A 29 -3.74 5.76 -17.25
C LYS A 29 -3.55 4.24 -17.26
N SER A 30 -2.38 3.74 -17.70
CA SER A 30 -2.11 2.29 -17.77
C SER A 30 -1.86 1.65 -16.40
N GLY A 31 -2.11 0.34 -16.30
CA GLY A 31 -1.83 -0.49 -15.13
C GLY A 31 -2.76 -0.31 -13.93
N GLY A 32 -3.83 0.49 -14.06
CA GLY A 32 -4.64 0.93 -12.91
C GLY A 32 -3.90 2.01 -12.12
N ASN A 33 -3.58 3.12 -12.79
CA ASN A 33 -2.79 4.26 -12.29
C ASN A 33 -1.32 3.93 -11.91
N GLN A 34 -0.82 2.72 -12.16
CA GLN A 34 0.62 2.41 -12.05
C GLN A 34 1.46 3.28 -12.99
N GLY A 35 0.93 3.70 -14.14
CA GLY A 35 1.61 4.63 -15.04
C GLY A 35 1.96 5.97 -14.39
N VAL A 36 1.07 6.54 -13.54
CA VAL A 36 1.36 7.77 -12.78
C VAL A 36 2.53 7.57 -11.81
N LYS A 37 2.54 6.46 -11.07
CA LYS A 37 3.61 6.15 -10.09
C LYS A 37 4.94 5.90 -10.79
N LEU A 38 4.93 5.23 -11.95
CA LEU A 38 6.12 5.03 -12.77
C LEU A 38 6.65 6.33 -13.39
N LEU A 39 5.78 7.25 -13.82
CA LEU A 39 6.18 8.56 -14.31
C LEU A 39 7.00 9.32 -13.26
N GLN A 40 6.52 9.35 -12.01
CA GLN A 40 7.24 9.93 -10.88
C GLN A 40 8.56 9.19 -10.58
N LYS A 41 8.53 7.85 -10.50
CA LYS A 41 9.75 7.03 -10.27
C LYS A 41 10.83 7.33 -11.33
N PHE A 42 10.48 7.34 -12.62
CA PHE A 42 11.46 7.61 -13.69
C PHE A 42 11.93 9.07 -13.72
N GLN A 43 11.05 10.05 -13.44
CA GLN A 43 11.45 11.47 -13.35
C GLN A 43 12.38 11.78 -12.16
N TRP A 44 12.47 10.90 -11.17
CA TRP A 44 13.42 10.99 -10.06
C TRP A 44 14.79 10.37 -10.38
N HIS A 45 14.82 9.28 -11.17
CA HIS A 45 16.05 8.52 -11.45
C HIS A 45 16.74 8.91 -12.77
N LEU A 46 16.05 9.63 -13.66
CA LEU A 46 16.56 10.10 -14.95
C LEU A 46 16.36 11.61 -15.07
N ASN A 47 17.04 12.26 -16.02
CA ASN A 47 16.75 13.65 -16.32
C ASN A 47 15.27 13.77 -16.76
N PRO A 48 14.45 14.67 -16.18
CA PRO A 48 13.04 14.81 -16.53
C PRO A 48 12.76 15.05 -18.02
N ARG A 49 13.74 15.58 -18.78
CA ARG A 49 13.64 15.74 -20.25
C ARG A 49 13.69 14.42 -21.04
N GLN A 50 14.08 13.31 -20.41
CA GLN A 50 14.05 11.96 -21.00
C GLN A 50 12.72 11.23 -20.79
N VAL A 51 11.82 11.76 -19.94
CA VAL A 51 10.62 11.04 -19.45
C VAL A 51 9.35 11.78 -19.86
N PHE A 52 8.60 11.19 -20.80
CA PHE A 52 7.48 11.82 -21.49
C PHE A 52 6.14 11.21 -21.06
N ASP A 53 5.24 12.08 -20.58
CA ASP A 53 3.84 11.77 -20.36
C ASP A 53 3.08 11.75 -21.70
N LEU A 54 2.69 10.57 -22.17
CA LEU A 54 1.99 10.40 -23.45
C LEU A 54 0.61 11.10 -23.49
N SER A 55 0.02 11.43 -22.34
CA SER A 55 -1.22 12.22 -22.31
C SER A 55 -1.00 13.72 -22.61
N ARG A 56 0.26 14.18 -22.62
CA ARG A 56 0.66 15.57 -22.89
C ARG A 56 1.32 15.73 -24.26
N GLY A 57 0.57 15.41 -25.32
CA GLY A 57 1.00 15.60 -26.71
C GLY A 57 1.62 14.38 -27.41
N GLY A 58 1.58 13.20 -26.78
CA GLY A 58 2.04 11.94 -27.39
C GLY A 58 3.56 11.85 -27.60
N PRO A 59 4.05 10.88 -28.38
CA PRO A 59 5.47 10.57 -28.44
C PRO A 59 6.28 11.46 -29.40
N ARG A 60 5.61 12.18 -30.33
CA ARG A 60 6.28 12.91 -31.43
C ARG A 60 7.33 13.90 -30.92
N MET A 61 7.00 14.72 -29.92
CA MET A 61 7.94 15.72 -29.39
C MET A 61 9.24 15.11 -28.85
N GLY A 62 9.14 14.00 -28.11
CA GLY A 62 10.31 13.31 -27.55
C GLY A 62 11.15 12.63 -28.63
N LEU A 63 10.51 11.96 -29.59
CA LEU A 63 11.19 11.33 -30.72
C LEU A 63 11.92 12.38 -31.57
N GLU A 64 11.29 13.52 -31.86
CA GLU A 64 11.91 14.58 -32.66
C GLU A 64 13.04 15.33 -31.94
N LEU A 65 12.94 15.54 -30.64
CA LEU A 65 13.96 16.18 -29.80
C LEU A 65 15.25 15.37 -29.74
N TYR A 66 15.13 14.03 -29.73
CA TYR A 66 16.25 13.10 -29.60
C TYR A 66 16.67 12.45 -30.94
N LYS A 67 16.05 12.79 -32.09
CA LYS A 67 16.28 12.10 -33.39
C LYS A 67 17.71 12.10 -33.95
N LYS A 68 18.64 12.84 -33.35
CA LYS A 68 20.07 12.89 -33.72
C LYS A 68 21.00 12.24 -32.67
N VAL A 69 20.45 11.55 -31.67
CA VAL A 69 21.22 10.86 -30.64
C VAL A 69 21.54 9.42 -31.11
N PRO A 70 22.83 9.03 -31.22
CA PRO A 70 23.20 7.67 -31.60
C PRO A 70 22.88 6.68 -30.46
N ASN A 71 22.71 5.41 -30.80
CA ASN A 71 22.41 4.32 -29.86
C ASN A 71 21.17 4.52 -28.97
N LEU A 72 20.30 5.47 -29.31
CA LEU A 72 19.11 5.81 -28.53
C LEU A 72 18.14 4.63 -28.44
N ARG A 73 17.82 4.22 -27.22
CA ARG A 73 16.81 3.19 -26.89
C ARG A 73 15.52 3.86 -26.40
N VAL A 74 14.38 3.33 -26.81
CA VAL A 74 13.05 3.89 -26.48
C VAL A 74 12.28 2.89 -25.63
N LEU A 75 11.81 3.30 -24.46
CA LEU A 75 10.92 2.47 -23.63
C LEU A 75 9.47 2.96 -23.73
N ALA A 76 8.55 2.06 -24.12
CA ALA A 76 7.11 2.29 -24.08
C ALA A 76 6.48 1.63 -22.85
N CYS A 77 6.00 2.43 -21.90
CA CYS A 77 5.33 1.99 -20.67
C CYS A 77 3.81 2.07 -20.84
N GLY A 78 3.17 0.94 -21.12
CA GLY A 78 1.74 0.89 -21.46
C GLY A 78 1.23 -0.52 -21.78
N GLY A 79 0.06 -0.60 -22.39
CA GLY A 79 -0.41 -1.83 -23.07
C GLY A 79 0.04 -1.89 -24.53
N ASP A 80 -0.31 -2.96 -25.24
CA ASP A 80 0.12 -3.22 -26.62
C ASP A 80 -0.15 -2.03 -27.57
N GLY A 81 -1.36 -1.45 -27.55
CA GLY A 81 -1.69 -0.26 -28.35
C GLY A 81 -0.89 1.02 -27.98
N THR A 82 -0.29 1.09 -26.79
CA THR A 82 0.66 2.18 -26.45
C THR A 82 1.99 2.00 -27.18
N VAL A 83 2.44 0.75 -27.39
CA VAL A 83 3.61 0.43 -28.21
C VAL A 83 3.30 0.72 -29.68
N GLY A 84 2.14 0.29 -30.17
CA GLY A 84 1.67 0.57 -31.53
C GLY A 84 1.62 2.06 -31.85
N TRP A 85 1.23 2.92 -30.89
CA TRP A 85 1.26 4.39 -31.07
C TRP A 85 2.68 4.97 -31.13
N VAL A 86 3.65 4.43 -30.37
CA VAL A 86 5.06 4.84 -30.50
C VAL A 86 5.60 4.42 -31.88
N LEU A 87 5.27 3.21 -32.35
CA LEU A 87 5.68 2.71 -33.67
C LEU A 87 5.07 3.52 -34.82
N SER A 88 3.76 3.85 -34.78
CA SER A 88 3.12 4.62 -35.87
C SER A 88 3.59 6.07 -35.97
N ILE A 89 4.11 6.65 -34.88
CA ILE A 89 4.76 7.96 -34.92
C ILE A 89 6.23 7.84 -35.35
N LEU A 90 6.92 6.74 -35.06
CA LEU A 90 8.25 6.46 -35.64
C LEU A 90 8.18 6.36 -37.17
N ASP A 91 7.18 5.67 -37.73
CA ASP A 91 6.94 5.57 -39.18
C ASP A 91 6.83 6.97 -39.83
N GLN A 92 6.21 7.94 -39.15
CA GLN A 92 6.01 9.31 -39.65
C GLN A 92 7.26 10.20 -39.57
N ILE A 93 8.24 9.86 -38.72
CA ILE A 93 9.46 10.64 -38.50
C ILE A 93 10.65 10.06 -39.33
N ALA A 94 10.48 8.88 -39.92
CA ALA A 94 11.54 8.01 -40.44
C ALA A 94 12.36 8.52 -41.64
N ASN A 95 13.19 9.55 -41.43
CA ASN A 95 14.38 9.78 -42.24
C ASN A 95 15.56 8.96 -41.67
N ALA A 96 15.72 7.74 -42.20
CA ALA A 96 16.88 6.84 -42.05
C ALA A 96 17.28 6.31 -40.65
N VAL A 97 16.70 6.77 -39.53
CA VAL A 97 17.07 6.28 -38.18
C VAL A 97 15.93 5.47 -37.56
N SER A 98 16.20 4.18 -37.25
CA SER A 98 15.29 3.29 -36.52
C SER A 98 15.78 3.12 -35.08
N PHE A 99 14.96 3.49 -34.10
CA PHE A 99 15.27 3.35 -32.68
C PHE A 99 14.70 2.03 -32.14
N PRO A 100 15.49 1.21 -31.41
CA PRO A 100 14.98 0.02 -30.74
C PRO A 100 13.92 0.37 -29.68
N VAL A 101 12.72 -0.22 -29.80
CA VAL A 101 11.61 -0.02 -28.86
C VAL A 101 11.46 -1.21 -27.91
N GLY A 102 11.52 -0.96 -26.60
CA GLY A 102 11.23 -1.92 -25.54
C GLY A 102 9.87 -1.65 -24.89
N VAL A 103 9.35 -2.63 -24.16
CA VAL A 103 7.98 -2.59 -23.60
C VAL A 103 8.00 -2.85 -22.10
N LEU A 104 7.52 -1.90 -21.29
CA LEU A 104 7.19 -2.13 -19.89
C LEU A 104 5.68 -2.44 -19.78
N PRO A 105 5.28 -3.69 -19.48
CA PRO A 105 3.90 -4.14 -19.66
C PRO A 105 2.94 -3.61 -18.58
N LEU A 106 2.24 -2.52 -18.87
CA LEU A 106 1.21 -1.94 -17.99
C LEU A 106 -0.24 -2.27 -18.44
N GLY A 107 -0.43 -2.90 -19.58
CA GLY A 107 -1.75 -3.35 -20.06
C GLY A 107 -2.30 -4.58 -19.33
N THR A 108 -3.40 -5.13 -19.87
CA THR A 108 -4.04 -6.36 -19.36
C THR A 108 -3.56 -7.62 -20.09
N GLY A 109 -3.44 -7.55 -21.42
CA GLY A 109 -2.93 -8.62 -22.30
C GLY A 109 -1.41 -8.65 -22.30
N ASN A 110 -0.77 -7.62 -22.87
CA ASN A 110 0.68 -7.47 -23.00
C ASN A 110 1.32 -8.57 -23.85
N ASP A 111 0.64 -9.02 -24.89
CA ASP A 111 1.08 -10.15 -25.72
C ASP A 111 2.39 -9.85 -26.48
N LEU A 112 2.61 -8.60 -26.91
CA LEU A 112 3.89 -8.18 -27.49
C LEU A 112 5.03 -8.28 -26.47
N ALA A 113 4.79 -7.84 -25.23
CA ALA A 113 5.75 -7.94 -24.13
C ALA A 113 6.05 -9.41 -23.75
N ARG A 114 5.06 -10.30 -23.85
CA ARG A 114 5.25 -11.75 -23.64
C ARG A 114 6.10 -12.37 -24.74
N ALA A 115 5.83 -12.03 -26.01
CA ALA A 115 6.62 -12.48 -27.14
C ALA A 115 8.09 -12.08 -26.98
N LEU A 116 8.34 -10.78 -26.73
CA LEU A 116 9.65 -10.16 -26.51
C LEU A 116 10.34 -10.51 -25.17
N GLY A 117 9.69 -11.27 -24.28
CA GLY A 117 10.29 -11.74 -23.02
C GLY A 117 10.23 -10.78 -21.83
N TRP A 118 9.71 -9.55 -22.01
CA TRP A 118 9.43 -8.59 -20.93
C TRP A 118 8.33 -9.06 -19.95
N GLY A 119 7.57 -10.08 -20.34
CA GLY A 119 6.64 -10.77 -19.45
C GLY A 119 5.22 -10.22 -19.48
N GLY A 120 4.44 -10.58 -18.47
CA GLY A 120 2.98 -10.48 -18.53
C GLY A 120 2.34 -9.22 -17.92
N GLY A 121 3.12 -8.40 -17.22
CA GLY A 121 2.63 -7.26 -16.45
C GLY A 121 3.68 -6.76 -15.47
N TYR A 122 3.76 -5.45 -15.24
CA TYR A 122 4.63 -4.85 -14.23
C TYR A 122 4.18 -5.23 -12.81
N MET A 123 5.18 -5.56 -11.98
CA MET A 123 5.08 -6.09 -10.63
C MET A 123 5.90 -5.23 -9.63
N ASP A 124 5.91 -3.91 -9.84
CA ASP A 124 6.62 -2.94 -8.99
C ASP A 124 8.15 -3.10 -8.88
N GLU A 125 8.78 -3.74 -9.88
CA GLU A 125 10.24 -3.89 -9.99
C GLU A 125 11.00 -2.53 -9.94
N PRO A 126 12.21 -2.47 -9.34
CA PRO A 126 13.03 -1.26 -9.26
C PRO A 126 13.39 -0.63 -10.61
N VAL A 127 13.54 0.70 -10.64
CA VAL A 127 13.92 1.44 -11.86
C VAL A 127 15.30 1.03 -12.36
N SER A 128 16.28 0.86 -11.46
CA SER A 128 17.62 0.32 -11.78
C SER A 128 17.51 -0.98 -12.57
N LYS A 129 16.81 -1.98 -12.03
CA LYS A 129 16.57 -3.28 -12.68
C LYS A 129 15.93 -3.14 -14.06
N ILE A 130 14.97 -2.22 -14.26
CA ILE A 130 14.38 -1.97 -15.59
C ILE A 130 15.44 -1.43 -16.56
N LEU A 131 16.27 -0.48 -16.12
CA LEU A 131 17.33 0.13 -16.93
C LEU A 131 18.44 -0.88 -17.29
N THR A 132 18.90 -1.71 -16.34
CA THR A 132 19.87 -2.80 -16.62
C THR A 132 19.32 -3.76 -17.66
N ASN A 133 18.05 -4.19 -17.54
CA ASN A 133 17.41 -5.05 -18.54
C ASN A 133 17.28 -4.36 -19.91
N LEU A 134 17.13 -3.04 -19.96
CA LEU A 134 17.11 -2.28 -21.21
C LEU A 134 18.49 -2.10 -21.82
N GLU A 135 19.54 -2.03 -21.02
CA GLU A 135 20.93 -2.02 -21.48
C GLU A 135 21.36 -3.40 -22.05
N GLU A 136 21.02 -4.47 -21.35
CA GLU A 136 21.31 -5.87 -21.74
C GLU A 136 20.48 -6.35 -22.93
N SER A 137 19.28 -5.77 -23.15
CA SER A 137 18.32 -6.31 -24.11
C SER A 137 18.85 -6.40 -25.55
N GLU A 138 18.62 -7.57 -26.15
CA GLU A 138 19.00 -7.89 -27.52
C GLU A 138 18.06 -7.15 -28.48
N THR A 139 18.58 -6.73 -29.64
CA THR A 139 17.80 -6.00 -30.65
C THR A 139 17.31 -6.97 -31.72
N ILE A 140 16.00 -7.07 -31.88
CA ILE A 140 15.35 -7.96 -32.86
C ILE A 140 14.51 -7.17 -33.85
N ARG A 141 14.02 -7.85 -34.90
CA ARG A 141 13.07 -7.31 -35.87
C ARG A 141 11.65 -7.77 -35.52
N LEU A 142 10.69 -6.92 -35.87
CA LEU A 142 9.25 -7.21 -35.79
C LEU A 142 8.62 -6.83 -37.11
N ASP A 143 8.21 -7.83 -37.89
CA ASP A 143 7.39 -7.67 -39.09
C ASP A 143 6.07 -6.97 -38.72
N ARG A 144 5.60 -6.10 -39.60
CA ARG A 144 4.36 -5.33 -39.45
C ARG A 144 3.61 -5.37 -40.77
N TRP A 145 2.29 -5.38 -40.68
CA TRP A 145 1.42 -5.76 -41.81
C TRP A 145 0.38 -4.68 -42.07
N ASN A 146 0.18 -4.32 -43.34
CA ASN A 146 -0.87 -3.41 -43.78
C ASN A 146 -2.18 -4.18 -43.95
N LEU A 147 -3.29 -3.53 -43.62
CA LEU A 147 -4.66 -4.01 -43.76
C LEU A 147 -5.44 -2.99 -44.59
N GLU A 148 -5.60 -3.28 -45.87
CA GLU A 148 -6.35 -2.44 -46.81
C GLU A 148 -7.79 -2.93 -46.89
N VAL A 149 -8.76 -2.02 -46.77
CA VAL A 149 -10.20 -2.33 -46.74
C VAL A 149 -10.89 -1.67 -47.92
N VAL A 150 -11.67 -2.46 -48.67
CA VAL A 150 -12.49 -1.99 -49.81
C VAL A 150 -13.91 -2.53 -49.64
N PRO A 151 -14.98 -1.73 -49.85
CA PRO A 151 -16.35 -2.23 -49.77
C PRO A 151 -16.61 -3.39 -50.76
N ASN A 152 -17.39 -4.39 -50.33
CA ASN A 152 -17.75 -5.51 -51.21
C ASN A 152 -18.94 -5.17 -52.12
N GLU A 153 -18.65 -4.60 -53.29
CA GLU A 153 -19.66 -4.17 -54.29
C GLU A 153 -20.60 -5.29 -54.79
N GLN A 154 -20.28 -6.56 -54.53
CA GLN A 154 -21.14 -7.70 -54.86
C GLN A 154 -22.37 -7.78 -53.93
N VAL A 155 -22.31 -7.18 -52.74
CA VAL A 155 -23.41 -7.13 -51.76
C VAL A 155 -24.21 -5.83 -51.96
N LYS A 156 -25.26 -5.90 -52.79
CA LYS A 156 -26.09 -4.72 -53.11
C LYS A 156 -27.34 -4.63 -52.22
N GLY A 157 -27.34 -3.65 -51.33
CA GLY A 157 -28.55 -3.13 -50.66
C GLY A 157 -28.59 -3.28 -49.13
N THR A 158 -29.41 -2.43 -48.50
CA THR A 158 -29.63 -2.24 -47.05
C THR A 158 -28.53 -1.53 -46.27
N ASP A 159 -28.94 -0.70 -45.30
CA ASP A 159 -28.07 -0.03 -44.33
C ASP A 159 -27.49 -1.05 -43.33
N HIS A 160 -26.40 -1.69 -43.73
CA HIS A 160 -25.66 -2.63 -42.90
C HIS A 160 -24.99 -1.92 -41.71
N ALA A 161 -25.45 -2.24 -40.50
CA ALA A 161 -24.90 -1.71 -39.25
C ALA A 161 -23.43 -2.16 -39.04
N GLY A 162 -22.50 -1.21 -39.20
CA GLY A 162 -21.06 -1.41 -39.04
C GLY A 162 -20.28 -0.17 -39.46
N LYS A 163 -18.95 -0.19 -39.25
CA LYS A 163 -17.99 0.78 -39.78
C LYS A 163 -17.55 0.36 -41.18
N ASP A 164 -17.16 1.34 -41.99
CA ASP A 164 -16.64 1.14 -43.36
C ASP A 164 -15.15 0.75 -43.38
N ASN A 165 -14.41 1.01 -42.29
CA ASN A 165 -12.99 0.74 -42.16
C ASN A 165 -12.66 0.10 -40.78
N LEU A 166 -11.54 -0.62 -40.73
CA LEU A 166 -10.95 -1.17 -39.50
C LEU A 166 -10.42 -0.05 -38.58
N PRO A 167 -10.29 -0.30 -37.26
CA PRO A 167 -9.82 0.72 -36.31
C PRO A 167 -8.31 1.02 -36.44
N LEU A 168 -7.54 0.10 -37.01
CA LEU A 168 -6.12 0.22 -37.30
C LEU A 168 -5.86 -0.38 -38.68
N ASN A 169 -5.02 0.27 -39.49
CA ASN A 169 -4.55 -0.24 -40.79
C ASN A 169 -3.18 -0.94 -40.71
N VAL A 170 -2.42 -0.75 -39.63
CA VAL A 170 -1.14 -1.46 -39.42
C VAL A 170 -1.22 -2.35 -38.19
N MET A 171 -0.96 -3.64 -38.41
CA MET A 171 -0.97 -4.70 -37.40
C MET A 171 0.45 -5.04 -36.95
N ASN A 172 0.65 -5.19 -35.63
CA ASN A 172 1.92 -5.49 -34.98
C ASN A 172 1.88 -6.86 -34.28
N ASN A 173 0.70 -7.30 -33.80
CA ASN A 173 0.51 -8.53 -33.03
C ASN A 173 -0.37 -9.54 -33.77
N TYR A 174 -1.61 -9.15 -34.09
CA TYR A 174 -2.60 -10.04 -34.72
C TYR A 174 -3.86 -9.31 -35.21
N PHE A 175 -4.53 -9.93 -36.18
CA PHE A 175 -5.81 -9.55 -36.74
C PHE A 175 -6.75 -10.76 -36.73
N SER A 176 -8.00 -10.58 -36.35
CA SER A 176 -8.98 -11.67 -36.44
C SER A 176 -10.40 -11.21 -36.69
N LEU A 177 -11.22 -12.15 -37.15
CA LEU A 177 -12.64 -11.99 -37.43
C LEU A 177 -13.44 -13.20 -36.93
N GLY A 178 -14.61 -12.95 -36.31
CA GLY A 178 -15.48 -13.99 -35.76
C GLY A 178 -15.73 -13.89 -34.24
N VAL A 179 -15.91 -15.03 -33.57
CA VAL A 179 -16.26 -15.11 -32.13
C VAL A 179 -15.29 -14.36 -31.23
N ASP A 180 -13.99 -14.47 -31.47
CA ASP A 180 -12.98 -13.82 -30.63
C ASP A 180 -12.99 -12.30 -30.78
N ALA A 181 -13.17 -11.81 -32.00
CA ALA A 181 -13.38 -10.40 -32.29
C ALA A 181 -14.73 -9.87 -31.76
N GLN A 182 -15.78 -10.70 -31.69
CA GLN A 182 -17.04 -10.35 -31.01
C GLN A 182 -16.81 -10.14 -29.50
N ILE A 183 -16.01 -10.99 -28.84
CA ILE A 183 -15.65 -10.82 -27.42
C ILE A 183 -14.81 -9.56 -27.20
N ALA A 184 -13.87 -9.26 -28.11
CA ALA A 184 -13.08 -8.02 -28.08
C ALA A 184 -13.96 -6.77 -28.28
N LEU A 185 -14.94 -6.83 -29.19
CA LEU A 185 -15.90 -5.76 -29.44
C LEU A 185 -16.79 -5.50 -28.21
N GLU A 186 -17.35 -6.53 -27.58
CA GLU A 186 -18.15 -6.37 -26.36
C GLU A 186 -17.31 -5.87 -25.16
N PHE A 187 -16.02 -6.21 -25.10
CA PHE A 187 -15.10 -5.61 -24.13
C PHE A 187 -14.87 -4.13 -24.42
N HIS A 188 -14.68 -3.75 -25.69
CA HIS A 188 -14.50 -2.35 -26.11
C HIS A 188 -15.74 -1.50 -25.79
N GLU A 189 -16.93 -1.93 -26.23
CA GLU A 189 -18.21 -1.26 -26.00
C GLU A 189 -18.51 -1.12 -24.49
N ALA A 190 -18.26 -2.17 -23.69
CA ALA A 190 -18.44 -2.11 -22.25
C ALA A 190 -17.41 -1.20 -21.54
N ARG A 191 -16.17 -1.17 -22.04
CA ARG A 191 -15.07 -0.29 -21.58
C ARG A 191 -15.39 1.18 -21.85
N GLU A 192 -15.88 1.52 -23.04
CA GLU A 192 -16.32 2.88 -23.39
C GLU A 192 -17.54 3.31 -22.57
N ALA A 193 -18.53 2.43 -22.40
CA ALA A 193 -19.73 2.75 -21.63
C ALA A 193 -19.52 2.86 -20.10
N ASN A 194 -18.44 2.27 -19.55
CA ASN A 194 -18.19 2.25 -18.09
C ASN A 194 -16.69 2.36 -17.70
N PRO A 195 -15.92 3.40 -18.09
CA PRO A 195 -14.46 3.38 -18.00
C PRO A 195 -13.87 3.06 -16.62
N GLU A 196 -14.47 3.56 -15.52
CA GLU A 196 -14.00 3.29 -14.15
C GLU A 196 -13.96 1.78 -13.80
N LYS A 197 -14.91 0.98 -14.32
CA LYS A 197 -14.99 -0.46 -14.01
C LYS A 197 -13.83 -1.24 -14.62
N PHE A 198 -13.28 -0.77 -15.73
CA PHE A 198 -12.21 -1.42 -16.50
C PHE A 198 -10.80 -0.96 -16.11
N SER A 199 -10.67 -0.22 -15.00
CA SER A 199 -9.40 0.18 -14.38
C SER A 199 -8.61 -1.00 -13.79
N SER A 200 -9.26 -2.11 -13.45
CA SER A 200 -8.63 -3.28 -12.81
C SER A 200 -8.22 -4.35 -13.82
N ARG A 201 -6.91 -4.65 -13.89
CA ARG A 201 -6.35 -5.75 -14.71
C ARG A 201 -7.00 -7.11 -14.39
N MET A 202 -7.44 -7.34 -13.15
CA MET A 202 -8.14 -8.57 -12.75
C MET A 202 -9.61 -8.60 -13.23
N TYR A 203 -10.33 -7.48 -13.10
CA TYR A 203 -11.71 -7.37 -13.61
C TYR A 203 -11.76 -7.57 -15.13
N ASN A 204 -10.82 -6.96 -15.85
CA ASN A 204 -10.72 -7.08 -17.30
C ASN A 204 -10.54 -8.54 -17.74
N LYS A 205 -9.62 -9.29 -17.10
CA LYS A 205 -9.44 -10.73 -17.38
C LYS A 205 -10.69 -11.55 -17.05
N LEU A 206 -11.38 -11.24 -15.95
CA LEU A 206 -12.62 -11.91 -15.57
C LEU A 206 -13.74 -11.64 -16.59
N PHE A 207 -13.84 -10.41 -17.11
CA PHE A 207 -14.80 -10.07 -18.16
C PHE A 207 -14.57 -10.90 -19.43
N TYR A 208 -13.33 -10.98 -19.93
CA TYR A 208 -12.98 -11.83 -21.07
C TYR A 208 -13.32 -13.31 -20.82
N GLY A 209 -13.06 -13.84 -19.62
CA GLY A 209 -13.42 -15.22 -19.26
C GLY A 209 -14.92 -15.47 -19.24
N VAL A 210 -15.71 -14.58 -18.64
CA VAL A 210 -17.18 -14.70 -18.53
C VAL A 210 -17.84 -14.52 -19.89
N ARG A 211 -17.45 -13.51 -20.69
CA ARG A 211 -17.99 -13.29 -22.04
C ARG A 211 -17.58 -14.38 -23.01
N GLY A 212 -16.32 -14.82 -22.94
CA GLY A 212 -15.84 -15.98 -23.67
C GLY A 212 -16.65 -17.23 -23.38
N GLY A 213 -17.10 -17.43 -22.13
CA GLY A 213 -18.02 -18.50 -21.74
C GLY A 213 -19.46 -18.35 -22.25
N ILE A 214 -19.98 -17.13 -22.37
CA ILE A 214 -21.34 -16.85 -22.86
C ILE A 214 -21.44 -17.09 -24.37
N GLU A 215 -20.46 -16.65 -25.17
CA GLU A 215 -20.48 -16.84 -26.63
C GLU A 215 -20.42 -18.33 -27.06
N LEU A 216 -19.90 -19.22 -26.20
CA LEU A 216 -19.96 -20.69 -26.44
C LEU A 216 -21.40 -21.21 -26.51
N LEU A 217 -22.31 -20.56 -25.78
CA LEU A 217 -23.71 -20.94 -25.62
C LEU A 217 -24.58 -20.28 -26.70
N ASP A 218 -24.35 -18.99 -26.97
CA ASP A 218 -25.16 -18.22 -27.92
C ASP A 218 -24.91 -18.63 -29.38
N ARG A 219 -23.72 -19.17 -29.70
CA ARG A 219 -23.39 -19.82 -30.99
C ARG A 219 -23.59 -18.96 -32.25
N LYS A 220 -23.73 -17.63 -32.11
CA LYS A 220 -24.02 -16.66 -33.20
C LYS A 220 -23.25 -16.91 -34.50
N TRP A 221 -21.95 -17.20 -34.38
CA TRP A 221 -21.01 -17.29 -35.50
C TRP A 221 -20.79 -18.71 -36.04
N LYS A 222 -21.69 -19.65 -35.74
CA LYS A 222 -21.61 -21.05 -36.22
C LYS A 222 -21.60 -21.20 -37.75
N GLY A 223 -22.11 -20.21 -38.48
CA GLY A 223 -22.08 -20.13 -39.95
C GLY A 223 -21.05 -19.15 -40.52
N LEU A 224 -20.04 -18.71 -39.76
CA LEU A 224 -19.06 -17.70 -40.24
C LEU A 224 -18.39 -18.14 -41.56
N SER A 225 -18.00 -19.41 -41.66
CA SER A 225 -17.38 -19.97 -42.85
C SER A 225 -18.24 -19.91 -44.11
N ASP A 226 -19.56 -19.76 -43.99
CA ASP A 226 -20.49 -19.73 -45.12
C ASP A 226 -20.55 -18.33 -45.77
N HIS A 227 -20.14 -17.29 -45.04
CA HIS A 227 -20.18 -15.88 -45.44
C HIS A 227 -18.80 -15.23 -45.59
N VAL A 228 -17.72 -16.01 -45.52
CA VAL A 228 -16.32 -15.56 -45.65
C VAL A 228 -15.60 -16.39 -46.69
N THR A 229 -14.88 -15.74 -47.61
CA THR A 229 -13.85 -16.37 -48.45
C THR A 229 -12.46 -16.03 -47.93
N LEU A 230 -11.50 -16.93 -48.14
CA LEU A 230 -10.12 -16.76 -47.70
C LEU A 230 -9.16 -17.28 -48.79
N GLU A 231 -8.29 -16.41 -49.27
CA GLU A 231 -7.23 -16.72 -50.22
C GLU A 231 -5.89 -16.30 -49.61
N CYS A 232 -4.88 -17.17 -49.64
CA CYS A 232 -3.54 -16.90 -49.11
C CYS A 232 -2.49 -17.21 -50.17
N ASP A 233 -1.62 -16.25 -50.50
CA ASP A 233 -0.62 -16.35 -51.58
C ASP A 233 -1.18 -16.95 -52.90
N GLY A 234 -2.33 -16.45 -53.33
CA GLY A 234 -3.03 -16.90 -54.55
C GLY A 234 -3.75 -18.25 -54.43
N LYS A 235 -3.72 -18.91 -53.26
CA LYS A 235 -4.39 -20.18 -53.01
C LYS A 235 -5.69 -19.99 -52.24
N ASP A 236 -6.82 -20.35 -52.86
CA ASP A 236 -8.11 -20.40 -52.17
C ASP A 236 -8.12 -21.48 -51.07
N LEU A 237 -8.55 -21.08 -49.88
CA LEU A 237 -8.74 -21.91 -48.69
C LEU A 237 -10.21 -21.91 -48.21
N THR A 238 -11.12 -21.27 -48.96
CA THR A 238 -12.55 -21.10 -48.63
C THR A 238 -13.25 -22.43 -48.35
N GLN A 239 -12.99 -23.47 -49.14
CA GLN A 239 -13.58 -24.79 -48.87
C GLN A 239 -13.05 -25.39 -47.55
N ARG A 240 -11.75 -25.26 -47.28
CA ARG A 240 -11.11 -25.80 -46.07
C ARG A 240 -11.62 -25.14 -44.80
N ILE A 241 -11.93 -23.84 -44.80
CA ILE A 241 -12.53 -23.17 -43.63
C ILE A 241 -13.99 -23.59 -43.40
N LYS A 242 -14.72 -23.97 -44.47
CA LYS A 242 -16.07 -24.56 -44.40
C LYS A 242 -16.05 -26.00 -43.88
N ASP A 243 -15.14 -26.84 -44.38
CA ASP A 243 -14.97 -28.23 -43.92
C ASP A 243 -14.63 -28.29 -42.42
N LEU A 244 -13.73 -27.40 -41.98
CA LEU A 244 -13.32 -27.24 -40.58
C LEU A 244 -14.36 -26.52 -39.70
N LYS A 245 -15.39 -25.90 -40.30
CA LYS A 245 -16.47 -25.13 -39.63
C LYS A 245 -15.89 -24.12 -38.65
N VAL A 246 -14.98 -23.28 -39.13
CA VAL A 246 -14.30 -22.27 -38.28
C VAL A 246 -15.30 -21.20 -37.82
N HIS A 247 -15.18 -20.81 -36.56
CA HIS A 247 -16.00 -19.78 -35.90
C HIS A 247 -15.22 -18.47 -35.69
N ALA A 248 -13.90 -18.52 -35.86
CA ALA A 248 -13.02 -17.37 -36.04
C ALA A 248 -11.85 -17.72 -36.96
N ILE A 249 -11.30 -16.71 -37.64
CA ILE A 249 -10.04 -16.80 -38.39
C ILE A 249 -9.07 -15.79 -37.75
N LEU A 250 -7.88 -16.27 -37.39
CA LEU A 250 -6.84 -15.50 -36.72
C LEU A 250 -5.58 -15.46 -37.59
N PHE A 251 -5.11 -14.25 -37.86
CA PHE A 251 -3.81 -13.92 -38.46
C PHE A 251 -2.88 -13.49 -37.32
N LEU A 252 -1.79 -14.23 -37.12
CA LEU A 252 -0.90 -14.09 -35.97
C LEU A 252 0.52 -13.77 -36.43
N ASN A 253 1.10 -12.70 -35.88
CA ASN A 253 2.47 -12.25 -36.16
C ASN A 253 3.45 -12.50 -34.99
N ILE A 254 2.92 -12.79 -33.80
CA ILE A 254 3.72 -12.99 -32.59
C ILE A 254 3.35 -14.29 -31.86
N PRO A 255 4.30 -14.95 -31.16
CA PRO A 255 4.06 -16.21 -30.43
C PRO A 255 3.09 -16.16 -29.23
N SER A 256 2.30 -15.09 -29.07
CA SER A 256 1.43 -14.82 -27.92
C SER A 256 0.11 -14.19 -28.37
N TYR A 257 -1.00 -14.71 -27.85
CA TYR A 257 -2.35 -14.22 -28.16
C TYR A 257 -3.27 -14.28 -26.93
N GLY A 258 -4.18 -13.32 -26.80
CA GLY A 258 -5.27 -13.37 -25.82
C GLY A 258 -4.81 -13.42 -24.36
N GLY A 259 -3.72 -12.74 -24.01
CA GLY A 259 -3.16 -12.67 -22.66
C GLY A 259 -2.09 -13.73 -22.34
N GLY A 260 -1.47 -14.34 -23.35
CA GLY A 260 -0.37 -15.31 -23.19
C GLY A 260 -0.60 -16.72 -23.73
N THR A 261 -1.72 -16.98 -24.42
CA THR A 261 -1.96 -18.28 -25.06
C THR A 261 -1.13 -18.42 -26.34
N ARG A 262 -0.97 -19.65 -26.85
CA ARG A 262 -0.12 -19.97 -28.00
C ARG A 262 -0.92 -20.75 -29.06
N PRO A 263 -1.71 -20.07 -29.90
CA PRO A 263 -2.65 -20.76 -30.81
C PRO A 263 -1.96 -21.47 -31.98
N TRP A 264 -0.76 -21.06 -32.40
CA TRP A 264 -0.03 -21.76 -33.45
C TRP A 264 0.52 -23.12 -32.98
N ASN A 265 0.28 -24.16 -33.78
CA ASN A 265 0.87 -25.47 -33.55
C ASN A 265 2.22 -25.58 -34.26
N LYS A 266 3.30 -25.71 -33.47
CA LYS A 266 4.69 -25.86 -33.94
C LYS A 266 4.91 -27.02 -34.91
N SER A 267 4.05 -28.04 -34.94
CA SER A 267 4.15 -29.13 -35.92
C SER A 267 3.79 -28.71 -37.36
N ALA A 268 3.26 -27.50 -37.56
CA ALA A 268 2.94 -26.94 -38.88
C ALA A 268 3.96 -25.90 -39.38
N GLY A 269 4.97 -25.56 -38.57
CA GLY A 269 5.99 -24.55 -38.89
C GLY A 269 6.53 -23.88 -37.63
N ASN A 270 7.70 -23.25 -37.72
CA ASN A 270 8.12 -22.28 -36.71
C ASN A 270 7.38 -20.96 -36.96
N ASN A 271 6.76 -20.41 -35.91
CA ASN A 271 6.38 -19.00 -35.86
C ASN A 271 7.66 -18.20 -35.50
N SER A 272 8.00 -17.21 -36.31
CA SER A 272 8.98 -16.17 -35.98
C SER A 272 8.29 -14.81 -35.83
N THR A 273 9.06 -13.72 -35.82
CA THR A 273 8.51 -12.34 -35.88
C THR A 273 9.24 -11.48 -36.93
N ASP A 274 10.01 -12.12 -37.81
CA ASP A 274 11.03 -11.49 -38.68
C ASP A 274 11.33 -12.27 -39.97
N ASP A 275 10.49 -13.25 -40.32
CA ASP A 275 10.64 -14.12 -41.50
C ASP A 275 9.79 -13.67 -42.71
N GLY A 276 8.97 -12.63 -42.55
CA GLY A 276 8.07 -12.10 -43.56
C GLY A 276 6.87 -13.03 -43.85
N LEU A 277 6.44 -13.85 -42.88
CA LEU A 277 5.27 -14.71 -42.97
C LEU A 277 4.25 -14.41 -41.85
N ILE A 278 2.97 -14.64 -42.13
CA ILE A 278 1.89 -14.57 -41.14
C ILE A 278 1.28 -15.96 -40.91
N GLU A 279 1.08 -16.35 -39.65
CA GLU A 279 0.36 -17.59 -39.32
C GLU A 279 -1.16 -17.39 -39.47
N VAL A 280 -1.79 -18.18 -40.34
CA VAL A 280 -3.24 -18.18 -40.54
C VAL A 280 -3.85 -19.39 -39.85
N ILE A 281 -4.75 -19.13 -38.89
CA ILE A 281 -5.28 -20.12 -37.94
C ILE A 281 -6.81 -20.14 -38.00
N GLY A 282 -7.38 -21.32 -38.25
CA GLY A 282 -8.81 -21.58 -38.09
C GLY A 282 -9.12 -21.96 -36.64
N LEU A 283 -10.10 -21.28 -36.03
CA LEU A 283 -10.50 -21.51 -34.65
C LEU A 283 -11.98 -21.90 -34.56
N THR A 284 -12.26 -23.05 -33.94
CA THR A 284 -13.61 -23.42 -33.50
C THR A 284 -13.86 -22.94 -32.06
N ILE A 285 -15.13 -22.81 -31.65
CA ILE A 285 -15.54 -22.53 -30.25
C ILE A 285 -14.83 -23.43 -29.22
N MET A 286 -14.63 -24.71 -29.56
CA MET A 286 -13.95 -25.68 -28.70
C MET A 286 -12.41 -25.56 -28.69
N GLN A 287 -11.82 -24.84 -29.65
CA GLN A 287 -10.39 -24.52 -29.64
C GLN A 287 -10.13 -23.23 -28.88
N ILE A 288 -10.94 -22.19 -29.07
CA ILE A 288 -10.84 -20.89 -28.36
C ILE A 288 -10.80 -21.12 -26.84
N THR A 289 -11.63 -22.03 -26.32
CA THR A 289 -11.61 -22.42 -24.90
C THR A 289 -10.34 -23.19 -24.51
N ARG A 290 -9.90 -24.15 -25.33
CA ARG A 290 -8.68 -24.94 -25.08
C ARG A 290 -7.40 -24.12 -25.14
N LEU A 291 -7.35 -22.97 -25.82
CA LEU A 291 -6.19 -22.07 -25.80
C LEU A 291 -5.78 -21.68 -24.37
N GLN A 292 -6.77 -21.45 -23.50
CA GLN A 292 -6.54 -21.08 -22.09
C GLN A 292 -5.98 -22.24 -21.24
N THR A 293 -6.13 -23.49 -21.70
CA THR A 293 -5.53 -24.69 -21.09
C THR A 293 -4.30 -25.20 -21.87
N GLY A 294 -3.65 -24.34 -22.66
CA GLY A 294 -2.43 -24.68 -23.40
C GLY A 294 -2.63 -25.45 -24.72
N GLY A 295 -3.87 -25.56 -25.20
CA GLY A 295 -4.18 -26.11 -26.53
C GLY A 295 -3.90 -25.14 -27.68
N THR A 296 -4.04 -25.63 -28.91
CA THR A 296 -3.75 -24.92 -30.16
C THR A 296 -4.99 -24.83 -31.08
N GLY A 297 -4.96 -23.88 -32.02
CA GLY A 297 -5.90 -23.78 -33.12
C GLY A 297 -5.56 -24.73 -34.27
N THR A 298 -6.33 -24.69 -35.37
CA THR A 298 -6.03 -25.45 -36.59
C THR A 298 -5.19 -24.60 -37.54
N PRO A 299 -3.91 -24.95 -37.81
CA PRO A 299 -3.11 -24.26 -38.81
C PRO A 299 -3.76 -24.37 -40.20
N LEU A 300 -3.95 -23.24 -40.87
CA LEU A 300 -4.39 -23.19 -42.27
C LEU A 300 -3.16 -23.07 -43.19
N CYS A 301 -2.33 -22.05 -42.98
CA CYS A 301 -1.05 -21.86 -43.67
C CYS A 301 -0.15 -20.88 -42.90
N GLN A 302 1.10 -20.76 -43.34
CA GLN A 302 1.87 -19.51 -43.24
C GLN A 302 1.88 -18.88 -44.64
N CYS A 303 1.72 -17.56 -44.76
CA CYS A 303 1.68 -16.86 -46.05
C CYS A 303 2.26 -15.44 -46.01
N LYS A 304 2.49 -14.83 -47.18
CA LYS A 304 2.98 -13.44 -47.34
C LYS A 304 1.88 -12.43 -47.63
N THR A 305 0.75 -12.92 -48.12
CA THR A 305 -0.43 -12.16 -48.49
C THR A 305 -1.68 -12.94 -48.14
N ALA A 306 -2.74 -12.25 -47.74
CA ALA A 306 -4.06 -12.85 -47.60
C ALA A 306 -5.15 -11.89 -48.08
N ARG A 307 -6.14 -12.43 -48.79
CA ARG A 307 -7.35 -11.72 -49.20
C ARG A 307 -8.57 -12.37 -48.57
N ILE A 308 -9.30 -11.60 -47.78
CA ILE A 308 -10.51 -12.02 -47.06
C ILE A 308 -11.68 -11.26 -47.67
N THR A 309 -12.75 -11.94 -48.07
CA THR A 309 -13.99 -11.27 -48.51
C THR A 309 -15.16 -11.67 -47.62
N THR A 310 -15.89 -10.68 -47.10
CA THR A 310 -17.08 -10.91 -46.27
C THR A 310 -18.36 -10.56 -47.02
N GLY A 311 -19.37 -11.43 -46.93
CA GLY A 311 -20.71 -11.22 -47.49
C GLY A 311 -21.72 -10.59 -46.54
N ILE A 312 -21.36 -10.41 -45.26
CA ILE A 312 -22.19 -9.85 -44.18
C ILE A 312 -21.35 -8.95 -43.27
N PRO A 313 -21.97 -8.15 -42.37
CA PRO A 313 -21.22 -7.43 -41.34
C PRO A 313 -20.60 -8.39 -40.30
N VAL A 314 -19.28 -8.34 -40.12
CA VAL A 314 -18.52 -9.26 -39.26
C VAL A 314 -17.75 -8.46 -38.19
N PRO A 315 -17.74 -8.89 -36.92
CA PRO A 315 -16.87 -8.31 -35.90
C PRO A 315 -15.41 -8.69 -36.16
N MET A 316 -14.53 -7.70 -36.11
CA MET A 316 -13.11 -7.81 -36.39
C MET A 316 -12.29 -7.03 -35.36
N GLN A 317 -11.06 -7.47 -35.08
CA GLN A 317 -10.14 -6.79 -34.17
C GLN A 317 -8.70 -6.81 -34.68
N VAL A 318 -7.98 -5.72 -34.47
CA VAL A 318 -6.56 -5.54 -34.82
C VAL A 318 -5.83 -5.12 -33.55
N ASP A 319 -4.82 -5.89 -33.14
CA ASP A 319 -4.00 -5.66 -31.93
C ASP A 319 -4.80 -5.42 -30.63
N GLY A 320 -6.04 -5.92 -30.55
CA GLY A 320 -6.95 -5.78 -29.41
C GLY A 320 -7.98 -4.64 -29.50
N GLU A 321 -7.91 -3.77 -30.53
CA GLU A 321 -8.93 -2.74 -30.78
C GLU A 321 -9.91 -3.23 -31.86
N ALA A 322 -11.22 -3.08 -31.62
CA ALA A 322 -12.26 -3.86 -32.31
C ALA A 322 -13.36 -3.02 -32.97
N CYS A 323 -14.02 -3.59 -33.99
CA CYS A 323 -15.19 -2.99 -34.65
C CYS A 323 -16.10 -4.07 -35.24
N ARG A 324 -17.35 -3.71 -35.56
CA ARG A 324 -18.17 -4.42 -36.55
C ARG A 324 -17.92 -3.79 -37.91
N LEU A 325 -17.30 -4.51 -38.84
CA LEU A 325 -17.05 -4.04 -40.20
C LEU A 325 -18.23 -4.40 -41.11
N LYS A 326 -18.54 -3.56 -42.11
CA LYS A 326 -19.49 -3.86 -43.20
C LYS A 326 -18.94 -4.95 -44.16
N PRO A 327 -19.75 -5.50 -45.09
CA PRO A 327 -19.26 -6.43 -46.12
C PRO A 327 -18.12 -5.80 -46.92
N SER A 328 -16.94 -6.42 -46.88
CA SER A 328 -15.68 -5.84 -47.38
C SER A 328 -14.77 -6.89 -48.00
N VAL A 329 -13.93 -6.47 -48.92
CA VAL A 329 -12.68 -7.15 -49.30
C VAL A 329 -11.57 -6.54 -48.45
N ILE A 330 -10.77 -7.38 -47.81
CA ILE A 330 -9.65 -6.99 -46.96
C ILE A 330 -8.39 -7.65 -47.50
N THR A 331 -7.36 -6.85 -47.75
CA THR A 331 -6.04 -7.33 -48.19
C THR A 331 -5.03 -7.13 -47.07
N LEU A 332 -4.44 -8.22 -46.60
CA LEU A 332 -3.31 -8.26 -45.68
C LEU A 332 -2.02 -8.47 -46.48
N GLY A 333 -1.02 -7.63 -46.23
CA GLY A 333 0.31 -7.74 -46.83
C GLY A 333 1.40 -7.10 -45.97
N PHE A 334 2.67 -7.41 -46.25
CA PHE A 334 3.82 -6.86 -45.52
C PHE A 334 3.89 -5.32 -45.66
N PHE A 335 4.11 -4.62 -44.55
CA PHE A 335 4.25 -3.16 -44.51
C PHE A 335 5.72 -2.74 -44.30
N ASN A 336 6.27 -3.00 -43.11
CA ASN A 336 7.66 -2.75 -42.78
C ASN A 336 8.13 -3.64 -41.62
N GLN A 337 9.37 -3.45 -41.18
CA GLN A 337 9.91 -4.07 -39.98
C GLN A 337 10.30 -3.00 -38.96
N ALA A 338 9.71 -3.07 -37.77
CA ALA A 338 10.15 -2.32 -36.60
C ALA A 338 11.40 -2.96 -35.96
N THR A 339 12.15 -2.14 -35.22
CA THR A 339 13.30 -2.57 -34.43
C THR A 339 12.87 -2.61 -32.98
N MET A 340 12.89 -3.80 -32.36
CA MET A 340 12.38 -4.03 -31.01
C MET A 340 13.50 -4.49 -30.07
N MET A 341 13.35 -4.21 -28.78
CA MET A 341 14.22 -4.75 -27.73
C MET A 341 13.57 -5.98 -27.10
N ALA A 342 14.32 -7.08 -27.00
CA ALA A 342 13.90 -8.35 -26.42
C ALA A 342 14.73 -8.68 -25.16
N LYS A 343 14.05 -9.17 -24.11
CA LYS A 343 14.70 -9.56 -22.85
C LYS A 343 15.20 -11.00 -22.95
N ARG A 344 16.50 -11.16 -22.71
CA ARG A 344 17.28 -12.40 -22.90
C ARG A 344 16.69 -13.56 -22.10
N ARG A 345 16.43 -14.71 -22.74
CA ARG A 345 15.95 -15.93 -22.08
C ARG A 345 17.13 -16.89 -21.85
N LYS A 346 17.46 -17.22 -20.59
CA LYS A 346 18.46 -18.25 -20.19
C LYS A 346 18.01 -19.68 -20.58
N GLY A 347 17.77 -19.98 -21.85
CA GLY A 347 16.98 -21.17 -22.23
C GLY A 347 17.09 -21.70 -23.66
N ARG A 348 18.20 -21.47 -24.38
CA ARG A 348 18.50 -22.17 -25.63
C ARG A 348 19.99 -22.49 -25.71
N GLN A 349 20.33 -23.76 -25.64
CA GLN A 349 21.69 -24.25 -25.88
C GLN A 349 21.90 -24.49 -27.38
N THR A 350 23.08 -24.13 -27.87
CA THR A 350 23.64 -24.53 -29.17
C THR A 350 25.09 -24.97 -28.93
N PRO A 351 25.66 -25.88 -29.75
CA PRO A 351 26.88 -26.59 -29.38
C PRO A 351 28.11 -25.68 -29.33
N THR A 352 28.67 -25.57 -28.13
CA THR A 352 30.08 -25.35 -27.80
C THR A 352 30.92 -24.51 -28.78
N ARG A 353 30.62 -23.21 -28.83
CA ARG A 353 31.67 -22.26 -28.46
C ARG A 353 31.45 -21.89 -26.99
N GLU A 354 32.41 -22.20 -26.14
CA GLU A 354 32.43 -21.72 -24.76
C GLU A 354 32.82 -20.24 -24.76
N THR A 355 31.86 -19.38 -25.11
CA THR A 355 31.66 -18.20 -24.28
C THR A 355 30.94 -18.70 -23.04
N THR A 356 31.70 -18.89 -21.97
CA THR A 356 31.19 -18.95 -20.61
C THR A 356 30.10 -17.88 -20.42
N ILE A 357 29.06 -18.19 -19.63
CA ILE A 357 28.49 -17.11 -18.82
C ILE A 357 29.65 -16.77 -17.88
N ASP A 358 30.30 -15.65 -18.11
CA ASP A 358 31.48 -15.25 -17.34
C ASP A 358 31.05 -15.04 -15.89
N LYS A 359 31.17 -16.11 -15.11
CA LYS A 359 30.95 -16.10 -13.67
C LYS A 359 31.94 -15.09 -13.12
N HIS A 360 31.43 -14.07 -12.45
CA HIS A 360 32.28 -13.03 -11.92
C HIS A 360 33.08 -13.63 -10.78
N LYS A 361 34.42 -13.55 -10.90
CA LYS A 361 35.36 -13.84 -9.83
C LYS A 361 35.28 -12.70 -8.85
N VAL A 362 34.58 -12.90 -7.74
CA VAL A 362 34.45 -11.90 -6.69
C VAL A 362 35.40 -12.28 -5.56
N SER A 363 36.28 -11.36 -5.19
CA SER A 363 37.20 -11.58 -4.08
C SER A 363 36.43 -11.47 -2.76
N VAL A 364 36.56 -12.48 -1.90
CA VAL A 364 35.91 -12.51 -0.59
C VAL A 364 36.87 -11.94 0.45
N GLN A 365 36.44 -10.90 1.13
CA GLN A 365 37.21 -10.15 2.10
C GLN A 365 36.54 -10.27 3.48
N ARG A 366 37.28 -10.74 4.49
CA ARG A 366 36.80 -10.86 5.86
C ARG A 366 37.10 -9.57 6.63
N LEU A 367 36.08 -9.03 7.28
CA LEU A 367 36.21 -7.97 8.27
C LEU A 367 36.09 -8.58 9.67
N LYS A 368 36.97 -8.18 10.60
CA LYS A 368 36.78 -8.45 12.03
C LYS A 368 35.69 -7.51 12.55
N LEU A 369 34.88 -7.97 13.51
CA LEU A 369 33.82 -7.13 14.11
C LEU A 369 34.35 -5.79 14.63
N GLN A 370 35.52 -5.80 15.27
CA GLN A 370 36.18 -4.62 15.85
C GLN A 370 36.56 -3.60 14.76
N ASP A 371 37.17 -4.05 13.66
CA ASP A 371 37.58 -3.19 12.55
C ASP A 371 36.36 -2.51 11.90
N TYR A 372 35.27 -3.28 11.71
CA TYR A 372 33.99 -2.76 11.23
C TYR A 372 33.38 -1.72 12.19
N GLU A 373 33.31 -2.02 13.49
CA GLU A 373 32.65 -1.13 14.44
C GLU A 373 33.39 0.21 14.58
N GLN A 374 34.71 0.19 14.42
CA GLN A 374 35.54 1.39 14.33
C GLN A 374 35.41 2.12 12.99
N HIS A 375 35.43 1.43 11.84
CA HIS A 375 35.66 2.06 10.52
C HIS A 375 34.51 1.91 9.49
N HIS A 376 33.32 1.39 9.82
CA HIS A 376 32.19 1.27 8.88
C HIS A 376 31.73 2.56 8.18
N CYS A 377 32.23 3.71 8.63
CA CYS A 377 32.05 5.02 8.01
C CYS A 377 33.10 5.37 6.94
N ASP A 378 34.33 4.85 7.06
CA ASP A 378 35.44 5.04 6.13
C ASP A 378 35.65 3.78 5.28
N LYS A 379 35.43 3.93 3.97
CA LYS A 379 35.53 2.80 3.04
C LYS A 379 36.97 2.38 2.76
N GLU A 380 37.92 3.31 2.75
CA GLU A 380 39.30 3.01 2.40
C GLU A 380 40.03 2.30 3.54
N LEU A 381 39.77 2.73 4.79
CA LEU A 381 40.28 2.06 5.99
C LEU A 381 39.74 0.64 6.15
N LEU A 382 38.45 0.38 5.88
CA LEU A 382 37.93 -1.00 5.90
C LEU A 382 38.49 -1.90 4.80
N ILE A 383 38.66 -1.37 3.59
CA ILE A 383 39.27 -2.13 2.50
C ILE A 383 40.72 -2.50 2.89
N GLN A 384 41.46 -1.57 3.50
CA GLN A 384 42.82 -1.82 4.01
C GLN A 384 42.88 -2.80 5.20
N SER A 385 41.93 -2.73 6.15
CA SER A 385 41.92 -3.63 7.32
C SER A 385 41.42 -5.04 6.99
N SER A 386 40.72 -5.21 5.87
CA SER A 386 40.14 -6.49 5.45
C SER A 386 41.18 -7.59 5.15
N ILE A 387 40.78 -8.85 5.32
CA ILE A 387 41.62 -10.03 5.16
C ILE A 387 41.07 -10.89 4.01
N ASN A 388 41.88 -11.07 2.96
CA ASN A 388 41.49 -11.82 1.77
C ASN A 388 41.32 -13.32 2.08
N MET A 389 40.13 -13.84 1.83
CA MET A 389 39.81 -15.28 1.96
C MET A 389 39.99 -16.05 0.64
N GLY A 390 40.12 -15.35 -0.49
CA GLY A 390 40.24 -15.92 -1.83
C GLY A 390 39.18 -15.38 -2.80
N GLU A 391 38.89 -16.14 -3.85
CA GLU A 391 37.89 -15.80 -4.87
C GLU A 391 36.76 -16.83 -4.90
N ILE A 392 35.52 -16.36 -5.07
CA ILE A 392 34.38 -17.20 -5.44
C ILE A 392 33.95 -16.93 -6.88
N GLU A 393 33.51 -17.98 -7.57
CA GLU A 393 33.10 -17.93 -8.97
C GLU A 393 31.56 -17.93 -9.05
N VAL A 394 30.94 -16.77 -9.32
CA VAL A 394 29.49 -16.57 -9.07
C VAL A 394 28.74 -16.04 -10.29
N GLU A 395 27.48 -16.43 -10.48
CA GLU A 395 26.59 -15.74 -11.41
C GLU A 395 26.17 -14.36 -10.88
N PRO A 396 26.21 -13.26 -11.67
CA PRO A 396 25.81 -11.91 -11.23
C PRO A 396 24.36 -11.73 -10.75
N VAL A 397 23.53 -12.78 -10.82
CA VAL A 397 22.13 -12.79 -10.36
C VAL A 397 21.89 -13.80 -9.23
N ALA A 398 22.94 -14.24 -8.55
CA ALA A 398 22.84 -15.08 -7.36
C ALA A 398 22.33 -14.26 -6.15
N ASP A 399 21.33 -14.80 -5.46
CA ASP A 399 20.92 -14.34 -4.13
C ASP A 399 22.00 -14.65 -3.08
N LEU A 400 22.00 -13.91 -1.98
CA LEU A 400 23.04 -14.06 -0.95
C LEU A 400 22.98 -15.43 -0.25
N GLU A 401 21.82 -16.08 -0.20
CA GLU A 401 21.67 -17.45 0.32
C GLU A 401 22.42 -18.49 -0.56
N THR A 402 22.55 -18.22 -1.86
CA THR A 402 23.37 -19.01 -2.79
C THR A 402 24.85 -18.64 -2.68
N VAL A 403 25.18 -17.35 -2.53
CA VAL A 403 26.56 -16.86 -2.31
C VAL A 403 27.15 -17.43 -1.01
N ARG A 404 26.37 -17.51 0.07
CA ARG A 404 26.79 -18.05 1.37
C ARG A 404 27.35 -19.46 1.25
N LYS A 405 26.66 -20.31 0.50
CA LYS A 405 27.06 -21.71 0.22
C LYS A 405 28.30 -21.83 -0.68
N LEU A 406 28.78 -20.71 -1.27
CA LEU A 406 30.05 -20.63 -1.99
C LEU A 406 31.17 -20.11 -1.07
N VAL A 407 30.90 -19.12 -0.21
CA VAL A 407 31.84 -18.65 0.83
C VAL A 407 32.17 -19.78 1.82
N GLU A 408 31.17 -20.51 2.30
CA GLU A 408 31.35 -21.68 3.18
C GLU A 408 32.20 -22.78 2.50
N LYS A 409 32.08 -22.94 1.18
CA LYS A 409 32.92 -23.87 0.40
C LYS A 409 34.34 -23.35 0.16
N LEU A 410 34.51 -22.03 0.01
CA LEU A 410 35.83 -21.41 -0.07
C LEU A 410 36.59 -21.64 1.26
N GLU A 411 35.93 -21.46 2.41
CA GLU A 411 36.52 -21.75 3.71
C GLU A 411 36.78 -23.24 3.96
N LEU A 412 35.90 -24.13 3.52
CA LEU A 412 36.08 -25.58 3.70
C LEU A 412 37.23 -26.17 2.87
N ASN A 413 37.56 -25.57 1.72
CA ASN A 413 38.58 -26.07 0.79
C ASN A 413 39.84 -25.18 0.70
N GLY A 414 39.81 -23.98 1.30
CA GLY A 414 40.88 -22.99 1.21
C GLY A 414 42.05 -23.26 2.16
N SER A 415 43.14 -22.53 1.93
CA SER A 415 44.20 -22.39 2.93
C SER A 415 43.73 -21.45 4.06
N PRO A 416 44.26 -21.57 5.29
CA PRO A 416 43.90 -20.67 6.38
C PRO A 416 44.14 -19.21 5.99
N SER A 417 43.19 -18.32 6.30
CA SER A 417 43.40 -16.88 6.14
C SER A 417 44.45 -16.41 7.17
N ILE A 418 45.36 -15.55 6.73
CA ILE A 418 46.44 -14.99 7.55
C ILE A 418 46.18 -13.50 7.67
N ASP A 419 46.23 -12.94 8.87
CA ASP A 419 46.04 -11.50 9.07
C ASP A 419 47.31 -10.67 8.79
N HIS A 420 47.16 -9.34 8.75
CA HIS A 420 48.24 -8.40 8.45
C HIS A 420 49.43 -8.45 9.42
N ALA A 421 49.30 -9.15 10.56
CA ALA A 421 50.37 -9.40 11.52
C ALA A 421 50.99 -10.81 11.40
N GLY A 422 50.59 -11.60 10.38
CA GLY A 422 51.11 -12.93 10.09
C GLY A 422 50.43 -14.08 10.86
N ASN A 423 49.30 -13.83 11.54
CA ASN A 423 48.65 -14.83 12.38
C ASN A 423 47.56 -15.60 11.62
N THR A 424 47.52 -16.91 11.83
CA THR A 424 46.47 -17.80 11.32
C THR A 424 45.12 -17.45 11.96
N MET A 425 44.12 -17.08 11.15
CA MET A 425 42.78 -16.77 11.63
C MET A 425 41.94 -18.03 11.90
N PRO A 426 41.04 -18.02 12.91
CA PRO A 426 40.06 -19.09 13.12
C PRO A 426 39.04 -19.14 11.98
N LYS A 427 38.25 -20.21 11.88
CA LYS A 427 37.11 -20.26 10.95
C LYS A 427 36.04 -19.21 11.28
N LEU A 428 35.20 -18.87 10.30
CA LEU A 428 34.04 -18.00 10.47
C LEU A 428 33.06 -18.58 11.51
N SER A 429 32.43 -17.71 12.28
CA SER A 429 31.36 -18.07 13.22
C SER A 429 30.09 -18.53 12.48
N PRO A 430 29.24 -19.40 13.05
CA PRO A 430 27.99 -19.84 12.41
C PRO A 430 27.00 -18.73 12.03
N ASP A 431 27.20 -17.52 12.58
CA ASP A 431 26.35 -16.33 12.44
C ASP A 431 27.07 -15.15 11.76
N TRP A 432 28.17 -15.41 11.02
CA TRP A 432 28.79 -14.40 10.14
C TRP A 432 27.77 -13.82 9.16
N CYS A 433 27.87 -12.52 8.84
CA CYS A 433 26.90 -11.80 8.00
C CYS A 433 27.57 -11.14 6.77
N PHE A 434 26.77 -10.86 5.73
CA PHE A 434 27.25 -10.10 4.58
C PHE A 434 27.29 -8.61 4.89
N VAL A 435 28.11 -7.87 4.14
CA VAL A 435 28.20 -6.42 4.24
C VAL A 435 27.98 -5.77 2.88
N ASP A 436 26.99 -4.89 2.82
CA ASP A 436 26.73 -3.99 1.70
C ASP A 436 27.74 -2.84 1.73
N CYS A 437 28.52 -2.71 0.65
CA CYS A 437 29.45 -1.61 0.43
C CYS A 437 29.01 -0.65 -0.68
N CYS A 438 27.79 -0.78 -1.21
CA CYS A 438 27.31 -0.16 -2.45
C CYS A 438 26.09 0.75 -2.29
N THR A 439 25.08 0.38 -1.50
CA THR A 439 23.80 1.11 -1.45
C THR A 439 23.91 2.52 -0.84
N ALA A 440 24.97 2.80 -0.07
CA ALA A 440 25.21 4.10 0.56
C ALA A 440 26.70 4.45 0.73
N GLU A 441 26.98 5.62 1.29
CA GLU A 441 28.33 6.10 1.61
C GLU A 441 29.04 5.37 2.77
N ARG A 442 28.36 4.46 3.47
CA ARG A 442 28.89 3.65 4.57
C ARG A 442 28.74 2.15 4.24
N PHE A 443 29.41 1.30 5.00
CA PHE A 443 29.16 -0.15 4.98
C PHE A 443 27.95 -0.50 5.87
N PHE A 444 27.10 -1.45 5.47
CA PHE A 444 25.95 -1.93 6.25
C PHE A 444 25.93 -3.47 6.39
N ARG A 445 25.67 -3.98 7.59
CA ARG A 445 25.42 -5.41 7.84
C ARG A 445 24.07 -5.83 7.22
N ILE A 446 24.04 -6.99 6.59
CA ILE A 446 22.83 -7.63 6.08
C ILE A 446 22.48 -8.80 6.99
N ASP A 447 21.36 -8.69 7.70
CA ASP A 447 20.89 -9.76 8.58
C ASP A 447 20.56 -11.04 7.78
N ARG A 448 20.83 -12.20 8.38
CA ARG A 448 20.61 -13.53 7.78
C ARG A 448 19.20 -13.74 7.23
N ALA A 449 18.19 -13.12 7.87
CA ALA A 449 16.79 -13.16 7.44
C ALA A 449 16.49 -12.37 6.15
N GLN A 450 17.43 -11.54 5.68
CA GLN A 450 17.31 -10.66 4.51
C GLN A 450 18.12 -11.16 3.29
N GLU A 451 18.89 -12.25 3.42
CA GLU A 451 19.76 -12.77 2.35
C GLU A 451 19.00 -13.27 1.12
N SER A 452 17.75 -13.73 1.30
CA SER A 452 16.85 -14.10 0.19
C SER A 452 16.16 -12.90 -0.47
N LEU A 453 16.45 -11.68 -0.03
CA LEU A 453 15.89 -10.42 -0.54
C LEU A 453 16.92 -9.54 -1.27
N HIS A 454 18.21 -9.90 -1.22
CA HIS A 454 19.33 -9.18 -1.82
C HIS A 454 20.11 -10.10 -2.78
N TYR A 455 20.65 -9.51 -3.84
CA TYR A 455 21.56 -10.18 -4.79
C TYR A 455 23.00 -9.68 -4.59
N LEU A 456 23.97 -10.46 -5.08
CA LEU A 456 25.40 -10.11 -4.99
C LEU A 456 25.70 -8.69 -5.51
N ILE A 457 25.10 -8.33 -6.65
CA ILE A 457 25.27 -7.02 -7.31
C ILE A 457 24.57 -5.85 -6.61
N ASP A 458 23.67 -6.11 -5.64
CA ASP A 458 23.07 -5.04 -4.83
C ASP A 458 24.07 -4.56 -3.76
N ILE A 459 25.06 -5.39 -3.41
CA ILE A 459 25.89 -5.24 -2.20
C ILE A 459 27.38 -5.07 -2.48
N THR A 460 27.86 -5.52 -3.65
CA THR A 460 29.25 -5.35 -4.10
C THR A 460 29.37 -5.15 -5.61
N HIS A 461 30.45 -4.49 -6.04
CA HIS A 461 30.92 -4.45 -7.43
C HIS A 461 31.94 -5.57 -7.69
N ASP A 462 33.11 -5.54 -7.03
CA ASP A 462 34.24 -6.49 -7.27
C ASP A 462 34.72 -7.25 -6.01
N GLN A 463 34.43 -6.75 -4.80
CA GLN A 463 34.94 -7.26 -3.52
C GLN A 463 33.80 -7.50 -2.52
N LEU A 464 33.53 -8.76 -2.20
CA LEU A 464 32.47 -9.17 -1.30
C LEU A 464 32.97 -9.19 0.15
N PHE A 465 32.39 -8.35 1.00
CA PHE A 465 32.77 -8.29 2.40
C PHE A 465 31.88 -9.17 3.27
N VAL A 466 32.51 -10.01 4.09
CA VAL A 466 31.87 -10.85 5.11
C VAL A 466 32.37 -10.44 6.49
N LEU A 467 31.44 -10.21 7.42
CA LEU A 467 31.71 -9.71 8.76
C LEU A 467 31.51 -10.81 9.78
N ASP A 468 32.51 -10.99 10.64
CA ASP A 468 32.60 -12.13 11.54
C ASP A 468 32.98 -11.73 12.98
N ASP A 469 32.37 -12.42 13.94
CA ASP A 469 32.64 -12.31 15.38
C ASP A 469 32.88 -13.71 15.99
N PRO A 470 34.14 -14.13 16.16
CA PRO A 470 34.48 -15.43 16.75
C PRO A 470 34.24 -15.49 18.27
N HIS A 471 33.71 -14.43 18.89
CA HIS A 471 33.43 -14.36 20.34
C HIS A 471 31.95 -14.24 20.68
N ARG A 472 31.06 -14.18 19.69
CA ARG A 472 29.61 -14.22 19.92
C ARG A 472 29.17 -15.61 20.37
N PRO A 473 28.52 -15.77 21.55
CA PRO A 473 27.85 -17.04 21.86
C PRO A 473 26.65 -17.21 20.91
N PRO A 474 26.33 -18.45 20.46
CA PRO A 474 25.18 -18.70 19.60
C PRO A 474 23.89 -18.30 20.31
N SER A 475 23.09 -17.43 19.69
CA SER A 475 21.91 -16.85 20.33
C SER A 475 20.77 -17.86 20.43
N THR A 476 20.52 -18.37 21.63
CA THR A 476 19.26 -19.04 21.99
C THR A 476 18.09 -18.07 21.83
N GLU A 477 16.94 -18.53 21.29
CA GLU A 477 15.79 -17.68 20.93
C GLU A 477 14.99 -17.08 22.12
N GLU A 478 15.53 -17.12 23.34
CA GLU A 478 14.88 -16.65 24.57
C GLU A 478 15.45 -15.32 25.08
N ASP A 479 15.20 -14.19 24.39
CA ASP A 479 15.19 -12.88 25.08
C ASP A 479 14.39 -11.74 24.40
N VAL A 480 13.14 -12.02 23.98
CA VAL A 480 12.13 -10.97 23.70
C VAL A 480 10.76 -11.32 24.31
N THR A 481 10.75 -11.68 25.59
CA THR A 481 9.53 -12.07 26.32
C THR A 481 9.47 -11.56 27.76
N VAL A 482 9.58 -10.24 27.95
CA VAL A 482 9.14 -9.57 29.19
C VAL A 482 7.61 -9.57 29.25
N VAL A 483 7.03 -10.74 29.58
CA VAL A 483 5.60 -10.91 29.80
C VAL A 483 5.27 -10.45 31.22
N LEU A 484 4.39 -9.45 31.34
CA LEU A 484 3.70 -9.13 32.59
C LEU A 484 2.82 -10.31 33.01
N LYS A 485 3.38 -11.24 33.78
CA LYS A 485 2.66 -12.41 34.31
C LYS A 485 1.64 -11.96 35.36
N SER A 486 0.37 -11.97 34.98
CA SER A 486 -0.75 -12.04 35.93
C SER A 486 -0.59 -13.28 36.82
N LYS A 487 -0.69 -13.11 38.14
CA LYS A 487 -0.84 -14.26 39.06
C LYS A 487 -2.28 -14.77 39.00
N GLU A 488 -2.43 -16.08 38.85
CA GLU A 488 -3.67 -16.81 39.10
C GLU A 488 -3.76 -17.25 40.60
N PRO A 489 -4.92 -17.69 41.09
CA PRO A 489 -5.26 -17.58 42.51
C PRO A 489 -4.68 -18.66 43.42
N ILE A 490 -4.64 -18.34 44.71
CA ILE A 490 -4.52 -19.27 45.84
C ILE A 490 -5.77 -19.07 46.70
N ASP A 491 -6.30 -20.15 47.25
CA ASP A 491 -7.63 -20.19 47.87
C ASP A 491 -7.61 -20.36 49.40
N ASP A 492 -8.69 -19.87 50.02
CA ASP A 492 -9.25 -20.18 51.35
C ASP A 492 -8.56 -19.77 52.69
N GLN A 493 -9.43 -19.61 53.71
CA GLN A 493 -9.24 -19.56 55.18
C GLN A 493 -8.41 -18.42 55.83
N GLY A 494 -8.95 -17.80 56.92
CA GLY A 494 -8.07 -17.14 57.92
C GLY A 494 -8.52 -15.98 58.83
N ALA A 495 -9.78 -15.88 59.29
CA ALA A 495 -10.20 -15.29 60.59
C ALA A 495 -9.57 -13.99 61.21
N GLN A 496 -10.46 -13.00 61.47
CA GLN A 496 -10.59 -12.14 62.68
C GLN A 496 -9.76 -10.85 62.95
N ASP A 497 -10.52 -9.75 63.05
CA ASP A 497 -10.60 -8.73 64.14
C ASP A 497 -9.30 -8.05 64.68
N THR A 498 -9.18 -6.72 64.67
CA THR A 498 -10.04 -5.82 65.50
C THR A 498 -9.99 -4.32 65.10
N THR A 499 -11.09 -3.62 65.43
CA THR A 499 -11.34 -2.16 65.61
C THR A 499 -10.15 -1.17 65.68
N THR A 500 -10.25 0.07 65.16
CA THR A 500 -11.21 1.08 65.68
C THR A 500 -11.57 2.24 64.72
N SER A 501 -12.88 2.38 64.47
CA SER A 501 -13.71 3.59 64.23
C SER A 501 -13.09 4.95 63.89
N MET A 502 -13.52 5.54 62.76
CA MET A 502 -14.53 6.62 62.80
C MET A 502 -15.56 6.45 61.66
N ARG A 503 -16.78 6.97 61.86
CA ARG A 503 -17.98 6.55 61.11
C ARG A 503 -19.04 7.66 61.07
N VAL A 504 -19.47 8.04 59.86
CA VAL A 504 -20.80 8.62 59.61
C VAL A 504 -21.40 7.93 58.39
N LYS A 505 -22.69 7.59 58.45
CA LYS A 505 -23.45 6.95 57.38
C LYS A 505 -24.35 7.96 56.66
N SER A 506 -24.68 7.66 55.42
CA SER A 506 -25.88 8.18 54.75
C SER A 506 -27.16 7.70 55.45
N GLU A 507 -28.20 8.54 55.52
CA GLU A 507 -29.57 8.11 55.24
C GLU A 507 -30.50 9.29 54.89
N ILE A 508 -31.48 9.03 54.03
CA ILE A 508 -32.45 10.02 53.53
C ILE A 508 -33.85 9.59 53.97
N SER A 509 -34.53 10.39 54.81
CA SER A 509 -35.99 10.39 54.89
C SER A 509 -36.59 11.57 55.66
N ARG A 510 -37.59 12.19 55.00
CA ARG A 510 -38.83 12.78 55.56
C ARG A 510 -38.74 13.83 56.69
N LEU A 511 -39.07 15.07 56.33
CA LEU A 511 -40.29 15.72 56.83
C LEU A 511 -41.40 15.44 55.78
N GLU A 512 -42.63 15.02 56.06
CA GLU A 512 -43.66 15.51 57.01
C GLU A 512 -44.54 16.67 56.49
N SER A 513 -45.24 16.38 55.39
CA SER A 513 -46.72 16.42 55.22
C SER A 513 -47.64 17.42 55.96
N ILE A 514 -48.71 17.79 55.23
CA ILE A 514 -50.16 17.87 55.61
C ILE A 514 -50.88 19.26 55.61
N LYS A 515 -51.80 19.42 54.63
CA LYS A 515 -53.07 20.22 54.63
C LYS A 515 -52.95 21.77 54.73
N THR A 516 -53.89 22.64 54.30
CA THR A 516 -55.13 22.63 53.46
C THR A 516 -55.41 24.09 53.00
N HIS A 517 -56.31 24.46 52.08
CA HIS A 517 -57.33 23.71 51.31
C HIS A 517 -57.24 24.07 49.79
N SER A 518 -58.23 24.36 48.94
CA SER A 518 -59.71 24.55 48.97
C SER A 518 -60.34 24.11 47.61
N SER A 519 -61.61 24.38 47.32
CA SER A 519 -62.26 24.11 46.02
C SER A 519 -63.56 24.91 45.79
N VAL A 520 -63.91 25.19 44.53
CA VAL A 520 -65.23 25.69 44.07
C VAL A 520 -65.58 25.06 42.70
N LYS A 521 -66.87 25.00 42.33
CA LYS A 521 -67.42 24.33 41.13
C LYS A 521 -68.01 25.30 40.09
N CYS A 522 -68.43 24.73 38.94
CA CYS A 522 -69.04 25.36 37.76
C CYS A 522 -70.38 26.09 38.00
N PRO A 523 -70.90 26.75 36.95
CA PRO A 523 -72.18 26.35 36.38
C PRO A 523 -72.12 25.99 34.87
N GLN A 524 -73.29 25.73 34.26
CA GLN A 524 -73.52 25.17 32.91
C GLN A 524 -73.80 26.31 31.87
N ASP A 525 -74.20 26.13 30.58
CA ASP A 525 -74.80 25.00 29.85
C ASP A 525 -74.70 25.10 28.30
N GLU A 526 -75.04 24.01 27.59
CA GLU A 526 -75.42 23.82 26.15
C GLU A 526 -74.60 24.44 24.96
N GLY A 527 -74.66 23.85 23.73
CA GLY A 527 -74.19 24.58 22.52
C GLY A 527 -73.72 23.94 21.19
N HIS A 528 -73.86 22.63 20.92
CA HIS A 528 -73.86 21.94 19.59
C HIS A 528 -72.90 22.32 18.38
N THR A 529 -72.38 21.27 17.72
CA THR A 529 -72.00 21.08 16.27
C THR A 529 -70.54 21.10 15.76
N ASN A 530 -70.37 20.36 14.65
CA ASN A 530 -69.15 19.77 14.05
C ASN A 530 -68.19 20.74 13.33
N GLY A 531 -66.91 20.36 13.23
CA GLY A 531 -65.99 20.83 12.18
C GLY A 531 -64.50 20.65 12.51
N THR A 532 -63.76 19.87 11.72
CA THR A 532 -62.34 19.53 12.01
C THR A 532 -61.33 20.09 11.00
N ASN A 533 -60.32 20.77 11.55
CA ASN A 533 -58.92 20.86 11.13
C ASN A 533 -58.56 21.49 9.76
N HIS A 534 -57.95 22.67 9.80
CA HIS A 534 -56.90 23.08 8.84
C HIS A 534 -55.89 24.04 9.49
N SER A 535 -54.59 23.73 9.36
CA SER A 535 -53.41 24.56 9.68
C SER A 535 -52.18 23.86 9.05
N THR A 536 -51.13 24.48 8.53
CA THR A 536 -50.74 25.92 8.45
C THR A 536 -49.95 26.15 7.13
N ARG A 537 -49.83 27.39 6.65
CA ARG A 537 -48.93 27.75 5.51
C ARG A 537 -48.07 28.96 5.85
N THR A 538 -46.77 28.76 6.06
CA THR A 538 -45.75 29.84 6.16
C THR A 538 -44.34 29.28 5.94
N SER A 539 -43.79 29.42 4.72
CA SER A 539 -42.35 29.36 4.40
C SER A 539 -42.08 29.85 2.96
N GLU A 540 -42.55 31.05 2.64
CA GLU A 540 -42.32 31.70 1.33
C GLU A 540 -41.48 32.97 1.54
N VAL A 541 -40.15 32.83 1.62
CA VAL A 541 -39.21 33.98 1.65
C VAL A 541 -37.96 33.74 0.79
N TYR A 542 -37.29 32.59 0.94
CA TYR A 542 -35.95 32.37 0.36
C TYR A 542 -35.89 32.07 -1.16
N ASN A 543 -37.01 32.14 -1.88
CA ASN A 543 -37.08 31.92 -3.34
C ASN A 543 -37.20 33.23 -4.15
N ARG A 544 -36.53 34.32 -3.73
CA ARG A 544 -36.47 35.58 -4.49
C ARG A 544 -35.10 36.27 -4.43
N LEU A 545 -34.12 35.73 -5.14
CA LEU A 545 -33.06 36.50 -5.80
C LEU A 545 -32.35 35.60 -6.84
N PHE A 546 -32.14 36.12 -8.05
CA PHE A 546 -31.72 35.41 -9.27
C PHE A 546 -32.80 34.55 -9.96
N ASP A 547 -33.76 35.25 -10.57
CA ASP A 547 -34.40 34.85 -11.83
C ASP A 547 -33.86 35.79 -12.93
N LEU A 548 -33.55 35.25 -14.12
CA LEU A 548 -33.55 35.97 -15.39
C LEU A 548 -33.54 35.01 -16.59
N GLN A 549 -34.72 34.44 -16.87
CA GLN A 549 -35.28 34.19 -18.21
C GLN A 549 -34.42 33.51 -19.30
N SER A 550 -34.88 32.32 -19.72
CA SER A 550 -35.11 32.04 -21.16
C SER A 550 -36.36 31.15 -21.28
N ASN A 551 -37.19 31.37 -22.30
CA ASN A 551 -38.58 30.92 -22.29
C ASN A 551 -38.78 29.44 -22.69
N GLU A 552 -39.91 28.92 -22.19
CA GLU A 552 -40.82 27.94 -22.81
C GLU A 552 -40.34 27.15 -24.04
N ASP A 553 -40.35 25.81 -23.92
CA ASP A 553 -41.28 25.02 -24.74
C ASP A 553 -41.67 23.69 -24.05
N HIS A 554 -42.86 23.17 -24.33
CA HIS A 554 -43.44 21.99 -23.64
C HIS A 554 -43.38 20.72 -24.50
N HIS A 555 -42.84 19.60 -23.98
CA HIS A 555 -43.16 18.24 -24.47
C HIS A 555 -43.13 17.18 -23.35
N TYR A 556 -43.75 16.02 -23.61
CA TYR A 556 -44.22 15.05 -22.58
C TYR A 556 -43.12 14.42 -21.69
N GLY A 557 -43.43 14.28 -20.39
CA GLY A 557 -42.52 13.75 -19.37
C GLY A 557 -42.41 12.23 -19.31
N GLN A 558 -41.22 11.74 -18.91
CA GLN A 558 -40.88 10.31 -18.82
C GLN A 558 -41.36 9.66 -17.50
N VAL A 559 -41.80 8.40 -17.60
CA VAL A 559 -42.19 7.57 -16.43
C VAL A 559 -40.95 7.02 -15.71
N ARG A 560 -40.91 7.11 -14.38
CA ARG A 560 -39.78 6.61 -13.56
C ARG A 560 -39.89 5.11 -13.30
N THR A 561 -38.86 4.33 -13.65
CA THR A 561 -38.74 2.91 -13.28
C THR A 561 -37.74 2.72 -12.13
N SER A 562 -37.98 1.77 -11.21
CA SER A 562 -37.07 1.52 -10.08
C SER A 562 -37.19 0.11 -9.49
N ASP A 563 -36.03 -0.51 -9.17
CA ASP A 563 -35.95 -1.76 -8.40
C ASP A 563 -36.70 -1.67 -7.03
N LYS A 564 -36.85 -0.46 -6.46
CA LYS A 564 -37.52 -0.22 -5.16
C LYS A 564 -38.98 -0.70 -5.11
N ILE A 565 -39.71 -0.63 -6.22
CA ILE A 565 -41.10 -1.14 -6.30
C ILE A 565 -41.13 -2.67 -6.15
N ILE A 566 -40.11 -3.34 -6.68
CA ILE A 566 -39.99 -4.79 -6.63
C ILE A 566 -39.46 -5.23 -5.25
N GLU A 567 -38.68 -4.38 -4.58
CA GLU A 567 -38.26 -4.54 -3.19
C GLU A 567 -39.43 -4.40 -2.19
N ALA A 568 -40.33 -3.43 -2.40
CA ALA A 568 -41.58 -3.32 -1.63
C ALA A 568 -42.46 -4.57 -1.81
N ALA A 569 -42.57 -5.09 -3.04
CA ALA A 569 -43.26 -6.36 -3.30
C ALA A 569 -42.54 -7.58 -2.68
N LYS A 570 -41.20 -7.61 -2.67
CA LYS A 570 -40.38 -8.69 -2.05
C LYS A 570 -40.56 -8.73 -0.54
N THR A 571 -40.64 -7.58 0.12
CA THR A 571 -40.81 -7.46 1.57
C THR A 571 -42.25 -7.68 2.04
N GLY A 572 -43.23 -7.49 1.16
CA GLY A 572 -44.66 -7.58 1.51
C GLY A 572 -45.27 -6.22 1.94
N ASN A 573 -44.53 -5.12 1.80
CA ASN A 573 -44.94 -3.83 2.32
C ASN A 573 -45.85 -3.07 1.34
N LEU A 574 -47.15 -3.34 1.41
CA LEU A 574 -48.18 -2.68 0.60
C LEU A 574 -48.20 -1.15 0.73
N ASN A 575 -47.89 -0.60 1.90
CA ASN A 575 -47.86 0.86 2.11
C ASN A 575 -46.63 1.49 1.44
N MET A 576 -45.47 0.84 1.53
CA MET A 576 -44.28 1.27 0.77
C MET A 576 -44.51 1.20 -0.74
N LEU A 577 -45.21 0.18 -1.23
CA LEU A 577 -45.56 0.07 -2.66
C LEU A 577 -46.51 1.21 -3.10
N ARG A 578 -47.53 1.54 -2.28
CA ARG A 578 -48.45 2.66 -2.51
C ARG A 578 -47.71 3.98 -2.61
N ASN A 579 -46.93 4.33 -1.58
CA ASN A 579 -46.17 5.58 -1.55
C ASN A 579 -45.21 5.71 -2.75
N LEU A 580 -44.61 4.60 -3.21
CA LEU A 580 -43.76 4.61 -4.41
C LEU A 580 -44.58 4.81 -5.71
N PHE A 581 -45.77 4.22 -5.82
CA PHE A 581 -46.65 4.44 -6.97
C PHE A 581 -47.17 5.89 -7.02
N GLU A 582 -47.56 6.45 -5.87
CA GLU A 582 -47.97 7.85 -5.70
C GLU A 582 -46.82 8.83 -6.01
N MET A 583 -45.56 8.45 -5.75
CA MET A 583 -44.36 9.16 -6.20
C MET A 583 -44.05 9.02 -7.71
N GLY A 584 -44.95 8.43 -8.49
CA GLY A 584 -44.81 8.29 -9.95
C GLY A 584 -43.85 7.19 -10.42
N TYR A 585 -43.48 6.24 -9.55
CA TYR A 585 -42.71 5.07 -9.96
C TYR A 585 -43.62 3.99 -10.56
N SER A 586 -43.20 3.38 -11.67
CA SER A 586 -44.01 2.43 -12.40
C SER A 586 -44.05 1.02 -11.79
N LEU A 587 -45.26 0.50 -11.55
CA LEU A 587 -45.51 -0.90 -11.22
C LEU A 587 -45.07 -1.88 -12.33
N MET A 588 -44.80 -1.37 -13.53
CA MET A 588 -44.23 -2.12 -14.67
C MET A 588 -42.70 -2.31 -14.56
N SER A 589 -42.05 -1.78 -13.52
CA SER A 589 -40.61 -1.98 -13.30
C SER A 589 -40.28 -3.48 -13.26
N ILE A 590 -39.25 -3.87 -14.03
CA ILE A 590 -38.68 -5.23 -14.06
C ILE A 590 -37.29 -5.23 -13.46
N ASN A 591 -36.96 -6.27 -12.69
CA ASN A 591 -35.62 -6.45 -12.13
C ASN A 591 -34.70 -7.20 -13.10
N LYS A 592 -33.45 -7.39 -12.68
CA LYS A 592 -32.38 -8.10 -13.43
C LYS A 592 -32.69 -9.58 -13.73
N ASP A 593 -33.70 -10.18 -13.09
CA ASP A 593 -34.18 -11.55 -13.38
C ASP A 593 -35.39 -11.56 -14.36
N GLY A 594 -35.92 -10.39 -14.73
CA GLY A 594 -37.14 -10.23 -15.53
C GLY A 594 -38.44 -10.28 -14.73
N GLN A 595 -38.40 -10.21 -13.40
CA GLN A 595 -39.62 -10.21 -12.58
C GLN A 595 -40.19 -8.80 -12.37
N THR A 596 -41.50 -8.66 -12.52
CA THR A 596 -42.29 -7.49 -12.11
C THR A 596 -42.63 -7.54 -10.62
N ALA A 597 -43.21 -6.47 -10.08
CA ALA A 597 -43.83 -6.49 -8.75
C ALA A 597 -44.94 -7.56 -8.64
N LEU A 598 -45.72 -7.80 -9.72
CA LEU A 598 -46.76 -8.81 -9.75
C LEU A 598 -46.19 -10.24 -9.63
N HIS A 599 -45.12 -10.57 -10.36
CA HIS A 599 -44.48 -11.88 -10.26
C HIS A 599 -44.02 -12.19 -8.83
N VAL A 600 -43.47 -11.19 -8.14
CA VAL A 600 -43.05 -11.33 -6.74
C VAL A 600 -44.24 -11.47 -5.79
N ALA A 601 -45.28 -10.65 -5.95
CA ALA A 601 -46.48 -10.72 -5.10
C ALA A 601 -47.22 -12.06 -5.25
N SER A 602 -47.40 -12.53 -6.49
CA SER A 602 -48.01 -13.82 -6.80
C SER A 602 -47.17 -14.99 -6.30
N GLN A 603 -45.84 -14.93 -6.45
CA GLN A 603 -44.91 -15.95 -5.93
C GLN A 603 -44.90 -16.03 -4.39
N ARG A 604 -45.27 -14.94 -3.70
CA ARG A 604 -45.47 -14.91 -2.24
C ARG A 604 -46.89 -15.35 -1.79
N GLY A 605 -47.83 -15.50 -2.70
CA GLY A 605 -49.25 -15.73 -2.37
C GLY A 605 -49.96 -14.52 -1.74
N ASP A 606 -49.38 -13.32 -1.84
CA ASP A 606 -49.89 -12.13 -1.15
C ASP A 606 -51.09 -11.53 -1.91
N SER A 607 -52.27 -12.01 -1.56
CA SER A 607 -53.55 -11.64 -2.19
C SER A 607 -53.85 -10.13 -2.12
N ASN A 608 -53.30 -9.41 -1.14
CA ASN A 608 -53.53 -7.97 -0.98
C ASN A 608 -52.62 -7.16 -1.91
N LEU A 609 -51.34 -7.52 -1.99
CA LEU A 609 -50.41 -6.95 -2.98
C LEU A 609 -50.84 -7.28 -4.41
N VAL A 610 -51.20 -8.54 -4.70
CA VAL A 610 -51.67 -8.95 -6.03
C VAL A 610 -52.92 -8.16 -6.43
N ARG A 611 -53.92 -8.04 -5.55
CA ARG A 611 -55.15 -7.26 -5.83
C ARG A 611 -54.85 -5.77 -6.05
N TYR A 612 -53.97 -5.17 -5.25
CA TYR A 612 -53.61 -3.76 -5.42
C TYR A 612 -52.84 -3.53 -6.74
N ILE A 613 -51.89 -4.39 -7.08
CA ILE A 613 -51.11 -4.28 -8.32
C ILE A 613 -52.02 -4.46 -9.55
N LEU A 614 -52.89 -5.47 -9.56
CA LEU A 614 -53.84 -5.70 -10.66
C LEU A 614 -54.89 -4.59 -10.82
N ALA A 615 -55.16 -3.81 -9.77
CA ALA A 615 -56.08 -2.67 -9.82
C ALA A 615 -55.42 -1.34 -10.28
N ASN A 616 -54.09 -1.26 -10.29
CA ASN A 616 -53.35 -0.01 -10.54
C ASN A 616 -52.32 -0.09 -11.67
N ALA A 617 -51.92 -1.30 -12.10
CA ALA A 617 -51.03 -1.51 -13.24
C ALA A 617 -51.83 -1.75 -14.54
N PRO A 618 -51.27 -1.42 -15.72
CA PRO A 618 -51.89 -1.76 -17.00
C PRO A 618 -52.04 -3.27 -17.19
N SER A 619 -53.10 -3.69 -17.90
CA SER A 619 -53.50 -5.11 -18.02
C SER A 619 -52.45 -6.03 -18.66
N ASN A 620 -51.49 -5.48 -19.41
CA ASN A 620 -50.36 -6.23 -19.97
C ASN A 620 -49.35 -6.72 -18.91
N ILE A 621 -49.46 -6.31 -17.63
CA ILE A 621 -48.60 -6.83 -16.55
C ILE A 621 -48.70 -8.34 -16.38
N VAL A 622 -49.83 -8.94 -16.78
CA VAL A 622 -50.09 -10.39 -16.71
C VAL A 622 -49.43 -11.16 -17.87
N SER A 623 -49.06 -10.49 -18.97
CA SER A 623 -48.47 -11.13 -20.15
C SER A 623 -46.93 -11.04 -20.23
N ILE A 624 -46.30 -10.34 -19.30
CA ILE A 624 -44.83 -10.32 -19.15
C ILE A 624 -44.39 -11.70 -18.64
N LYS A 625 -43.41 -12.33 -19.30
CA LYS A 625 -42.84 -13.63 -18.87
C LYS A 625 -41.59 -13.40 -18.01
N ASP A 626 -41.39 -14.21 -16.97
CA ASP A 626 -40.11 -14.25 -16.23
C ASP A 626 -39.18 -15.38 -16.69
N ASN A 627 -37.89 -15.27 -16.34
CA ASN A 627 -36.84 -16.22 -16.77
C ASN A 627 -36.82 -17.49 -15.89
N GLN A 628 -37.95 -18.16 -15.71
CA GLN A 628 -38.09 -19.30 -14.79
C GLN A 628 -37.11 -20.45 -15.11
N GLU A 629 -36.98 -20.84 -16.38
CA GLU A 629 -36.12 -21.95 -16.82
C GLU A 629 -34.65 -21.73 -16.41
N LYS A 630 -34.08 -20.56 -16.74
CA LYS A 630 -32.71 -20.18 -16.35
C LYS A 630 -32.50 -20.19 -14.84
N ARG A 631 -33.55 -19.85 -14.06
CA ARG A 631 -33.52 -19.92 -12.59
C ARG A 631 -33.52 -21.34 -12.08
N ASP A 632 -34.26 -22.26 -12.69
CA ASP A 632 -34.30 -23.66 -12.26
C ASP A 632 -33.04 -24.43 -12.70
N GLU A 633 -32.46 -24.13 -13.87
CA GLU A 633 -31.09 -24.54 -14.23
C GLU A 633 -30.06 -24.02 -13.22
N LEU A 634 -30.15 -22.75 -12.80
CA LEU A 634 -29.27 -22.18 -11.76
C LEU A 634 -29.50 -22.79 -10.37
N LYS A 635 -30.73 -23.21 -10.03
CA LYS A 635 -31.02 -23.95 -8.79
C LYS A 635 -30.44 -25.36 -8.85
N ILE A 636 -30.61 -26.08 -9.96
CA ILE A 636 -30.04 -27.41 -10.19
C ILE A 636 -28.51 -27.33 -10.12
N ASN A 637 -27.89 -26.39 -10.83
CA ASN A 637 -26.44 -26.17 -10.74
C ASN A 637 -25.97 -25.75 -9.34
N LYS A 638 -26.73 -24.91 -8.59
CA LYS A 638 -26.42 -24.65 -7.17
C LYS A 638 -26.60 -25.88 -6.26
N LYS A 639 -27.51 -26.79 -6.58
CA LYS A 639 -27.68 -28.07 -5.86
C LYS A 639 -26.46 -28.97 -6.12
N ASN A 640 -26.10 -29.12 -7.38
CA ASN A 640 -24.98 -29.94 -7.85
C ASN A 640 -23.63 -29.42 -7.33
N ILE A 641 -23.41 -28.10 -7.34
CA ILE A 641 -22.22 -27.48 -6.73
C ILE A 641 -22.21 -27.72 -5.21
N LYS A 642 -23.33 -27.54 -4.51
CA LYS A 642 -23.40 -27.80 -3.05
C LYS A 642 -23.10 -29.26 -2.69
N SER A 643 -23.49 -30.24 -3.51
CA SER A 643 -23.13 -31.65 -3.28
C SER A 643 -21.64 -31.98 -3.49
N PHE A 644 -20.86 -31.06 -4.09
CA PHE A 644 -19.40 -31.20 -4.23
C PHE A 644 -18.59 -30.36 -3.21
N THR A 645 -19.24 -29.55 -2.36
CA THR A 645 -18.53 -28.57 -1.50
C THR A 645 -18.93 -28.59 -0.01
N THR A 646 -19.44 -29.71 0.52
CA THR A 646 -19.66 -29.86 1.97
C THR A 646 -18.36 -30.16 2.72
N VAL A 647 -17.49 -29.16 2.82
CA VAL A 647 -16.41 -29.16 3.83
C VAL A 647 -17.06 -29.16 5.21
N ASP A 648 -16.60 -30.04 6.11
CA ASP A 648 -17.15 -30.15 7.46
C ASP A 648 -17.12 -28.81 8.21
N LYS A 649 -18.18 -28.52 8.97
CA LYS A 649 -18.26 -27.38 9.90
C LYS A 649 -17.08 -27.36 10.87
N VAL A 650 -16.56 -28.53 11.27
CA VAL A 650 -15.38 -28.66 12.15
C VAL A 650 -14.14 -28.10 11.47
N TYR A 651 -13.77 -28.60 10.27
CA TYR A 651 -12.62 -28.07 9.51
C TYR A 651 -12.79 -26.58 9.17
N LEU A 652 -14.03 -26.15 8.91
CA LEU A 652 -14.35 -24.75 8.67
C LEU A 652 -14.13 -23.89 9.93
N LYS A 653 -14.48 -24.38 11.13
CA LYS A 653 -14.20 -23.72 12.42
C LYS A 653 -12.70 -23.66 12.72
N CYS A 654 -11.96 -24.76 12.54
CA CYS A 654 -10.51 -24.82 12.78
C CYS A 654 -9.74 -23.76 11.99
N SER A 655 -10.07 -23.56 10.71
CA SER A 655 -9.41 -22.53 9.88
C SER A 655 -9.86 -21.09 10.22
N PHE A 656 -11.04 -20.89 10.81
CA PHE A 656 -11.43 -19.59 11.37
C PHE A 656 -10.64 -19.26 12.64
N ILE A 657 -10.39 -20.26 13.50
CA ILE A 657 -9.50 -20.13 14.66
C ILE A 657 -8.09 -19.75 14.19
N ALA A 658 -7.52 -20.48 13.21
CA ALA A 658 -6.20 -20.17 12.66
C ALA A 658 -6.13 -18.72 12.11
N ALA A 659 -7.11 -18.29 11.32
CA ALA A 659 -7.18 -16.92 10.80
C ALA A 659 -7.23 -15.86 11.93
N LEU A 660 -7.98 -16.12 13.01
CA LEU A 660 -8.07 -15.23 14.17
C LEU A 660 -6.72 -15.09 14.90
N HIS A 661 -5.98 -16.18 15.09
CA HIS A 661 -4.65 -16.12 15.71
C HIS A 661 -3.62 -15.37 14.85
N ILE A 662 -3.66 -15.52 13.53
CA ILE A 662 -2.78 -14.77 12.59
C ILE A 662 -3.04 -13.26 12.70
N VAL A 663 -4.31 -12.84 12.75
CA VAL A 663 -4.68 -11.42 12.93
C VAL A 663 -4.28 -10.89 14.30
N LYS A 664 -4.58 -11.62 15.38
CA LYS A 664 -4.23 -11.21 16.76
C LYS A 664 -2.72 -11.04 16.96
N THR A 665 -1.89 -11.81 16.24
CA THR A 665 -0.43 -11.70 16.26
C THR A 665 0.13 -10.69 15.25
N LYS A 666 -0.73 -9.96 14.53
CA LYS A 666 -0.39 -8.99 13.47
C LYS A 666 0.52 -9.55 12.37
N LYS A 667 0.45 -10.87 12.12
CA LYS A 667 1.28 -11.56 11.09
C LYS A 667 0.59 -11.55 9.72
N PRO A 668 1.33 -11.62 8.60
CA PRO A 668 0.75 -11.65 7.26
C PRO A 668 -0.07 -12.93 7.05
N TYR A 669 -1.22 -12.80 6.37
CA TYR A 669 -2.19 -13.90 6.19
C TYR A 669 -1.63 -15.14 5.47
N ASN A 670 -0.51 -15.00 4.76
CA ASN A 670 0.14 -16.08 4.03
C ASN A 670 0.86 -17.11 4.93
N ILE A 671 1.10 -16.78 6.21
CA ILE A 671 1.72 -17.69 7.19
C ILE A 671 0.85 -18.94 7.44
N GLY A 672 -0.47 -18.84 7.22
CA GLY A 672 -1.40 -19.96 7.34
C GLY A 672 -1.12 -21.10 6.36
N GLU A 673 -0.82 -20.77 5.10
CA GLU A 673 -0.48 -21.76 4.07
C GLU A 673 1.00 -22.14 4.11
N LYS A 674 1.89 -21.17 4.33
CA LYS A 674 3.35 -21.36 4.24
C LYS A 674 3.99 -22.03 5.45
N LEU A 675 3.44 -21.88 6.65
CA LEU A 675 4.08 -22.33 7.90
C LEU A 675 3.14 -23.12 8.78
N ILE A 676 1.99 -22.54 9.16
CA ILE A 676 1.12 -23.14 10.18
C ILE A 676 0.55 -24.48 9.71
N LYS A 677 0.05 -24.57 8.46
CA LYS A 677 -0.49 -25.84 7.94
C LYS A 677 0.58 -26.94 7.75
N PRO A 678 1.78 -26.66 7.20
CA PRO A 678 2.91 -27.60 7.23
C PRO A 678 3.24 -28.09 8.64
N CYS A 679 3.56 -27.21 9.59
CA CYS A 679 3.92 -27.63 10.95
C CYS A 679 2.83 -28.46 11.64
N MET A 680 1.55 -28.11 11.44
CA MET A 680 0.42 -28.93 11.94
C MET A 680 0.34 -30.31 11.30
N VAL A 681 0.74 -30.47 10.04
CA VAL A 681 0.83 -31.78 9.37
C VAL A 681 2.00 -32.58 9.94
N ASP A 682 3.19 -31.97 10.02
CA ASP A 682 4.43 -32.65 10.35
C ASP A 682 4.42 -33.18 11.80
N ILE A 683 4.01 -32.33 12.75
CA ILE A 683 3.79 -32.70 14.16
C ILE A 683 2.74 -33.82 14.30
N CYS A 684 1.71 -33.83 13.44
CA CYS A 684 0.68 -34.85 13.49
C CYS A 684 1.13 -36.20 12.90
N SER A 685 2.00 -36.20 11.89
CA SER A 685 2.60 -37.45 11.40
C SER A 685 3.46 -38.11 12.47
N GLU A 686 4.23 -37.33 13.23
CA GLU A 686 5.14 -37.86 14.25
C GLU A 686 4.39 -38.35 15.49
N LEU A 687 3.46 -37.55 16.03
CA LEU A 687 2.75 -37.89 17.27
C LEU A 687 1.57 -38.87 17.10
N PHE A 688 0.91 -38.87 15.94
CA PHE A 688 -0.36 -39.59 15.71
C PHE A 688 -0.40 -40.43 14.42
N GLY A 689 0.70 -40.49 13.68
CA GLY A 689 0.79 -41.25 12.44
C GLY A 689 0.00 -40.68 11.26
N ASN A 690 0.27 -41.25 10.08
CA ASN A 690 -0.25 -40.76 8.80
C ASN A 690 -1.79 -40.85 8.65
N GLU A 691 -2.49 -41.64 9.46
CA GLU A 691 -3.95 -41.72 9.44
C GLU A 691 -4.59 -40.36 9.82
N HIS A 692 -4.11 -39.75 10.90
CA HIS A 692 -4.67 -38.50 11.44
C HIS A 692 -4.32 -37.28 10.59
N VAL A 693 -3.16 -37.32 9.91
CA VAL A 693 -2.70 -36.28 8.97
C VAL A 693 -3.74 -35.95 7.88
N SER A 694 -4.53 -36.94 7.45
CA SER A 694 -5.62 -36.75 6.47
C SER A 694 -6.63 -35.68 6.91
N LYS A 695 -6.98 -35.66 8.21
CA LYS A 695 -7.95 -34.74 8.81
C LYS A 695 -7.41 -33.30 8.82
N ILE A 696 -6.11 -33.12 9.07
CA ILE A 696 -5.46 -31.80 9.03
C ILE A 696 -5.27 -31.30 7.60
N LYS A 697 -4.92 -32.19 6.65
CA LYS A 697 -4.82 -31.84 5.22
C LYS A 697 -6.17 -31.34 4.66
N ASN A 698 -7.30 -31.78 5.21
CA ASN A 698 -8.65 -31.29 4.87
C ASN A 698 -8.99 -29.90 5.46
N ILE A 699 -8.22 -29.35 6.40
CA ILE A 699 -8.44 -27.99 6.92
C ILE A 699 -8.05 -26.97 5.83
N PRO A 700 -8.98 -26.13 5.32
CA PRO A 700 -8.71 -25.25 4.18
C PRO A 700 -8.03 -23.96 4.66
N MET A 701 -6.72 -23.82 4.43
CA MET A 701 -5.89 -22.72 4.94
C MET A 701 -5.06 -22.04 3.84
N SER A 702 -5.48 -22.10 2.58
CA SER A 702 -4.76 -21.40 1.51
C SER A 702 -4.75 -19.88 1.72
N ASN A 703 -3.79 -19.18 1.12
CA ASN A 703 -3.62 -17.72 1.21
C ASN A 703 -4.96 -16.98 1.01
N ASP A 704 -5.64 -17.30 -0.09
CA ASP A 704 -6.99 -16.84 -0.45
C ASP A 704 -8.05 -17.13 0.62
N THR A 705 -7.97 -18.31 1.23
CA THR A 705 -8.94 -18.79 2.21
C THR A 705 -8.78 -18.08 3.55
N ILE A 706 -7.54 -17.93 4.02
CA ILE A 706 -7.24 -17.17 5.25
C ILE A 706 -7.58 -15.70 5.04
N HIS A 707 -7.20 -15.09 3.92
CA HIS A 707 -7.58 -13.71 3.59
C HIS A 707 -9.11 -13.49 3.62
N LYS A 708 -9.90 -14.37 2.97
CA LYS A 708 -11.37 -14.30 3.01
C LYS A 708 -11.94 -14.46 4.43
N ARG A 709 -11.34 -15.30 5.27
CA ARG A 709 -11.75 -15.48 6.68
C ARG A 709 -11.47 -14.25 7.52
N ILE A 710 -10.33 -13.60 7.31
CA ILE A 710 -9.96 -12.35 7.97
C ILE A 710 -10.97 -11.24 7.61
N LEU A 711 -11.35 -11.14 6.33
CA LEU A 711 -12.42 -10.22 5.91
C LEU A 711 -13.78 -10.55 6.54
N CYS A 712 -14.15 -11.83 6.65
CA CYS A 712 -15.39 -12.22 7.36
C CYS A 712 -15.34 -11.85 8.85
N ILE A 713 -14.21 -12.05 9.54
CA ILE A 713 -14.04 -11.66 10.94
C ILE A 713 -14.13 -10.13 11.09
N ALA A 714 -13.48 -9.37 10.20
CA ALA A 714 -13.53 -7.91 10.24
C ALA A 714 -14.96 -7.37 10.03
N ASN A 715 -15.69 -7.89 9.04
CA ASN A 715 -17.08 -7.50 8.77
C ASN A 715 -18.03 -7.85 9.93
N ASP A 716 -17.77 -8.95 10.66
CA ASP A 716 -18.57 -9.37 11.82
C ASP A 716 -18.31 -8.48 13.04
N ILE A 717 -17.05 -8.14 13.32
CA ILE A 717 -16.67 -7.16 14.36
C ILE A 717 -17.25 -5.77 14.04
N GLU A 718 -17.16 -5.33 12.80
CA GLU A 718 -17.74 -4.07 12.31
C GLU A 718 -19.26 -4.06 12.50
N TYR A 719 -19.96 -5.16 12.16
CA TYR A 719 -21.40 -5.30 12.41
C TYR A 719 -21.75 -5.22 13.90
N GLN A 720 -21.04 -5.95 14.77
CA GLN A 720 -21.26 -5.91 16.22
C GLN A 720 -21.04 -4.52 16.81
N LEU A 721 -20.00 -3.80 16.35
CA LEU A 721 -19.72 -2.43 16.75
C LEU A 721 -20.84 -1.47 16.30
N VAL A 722 -21.29 -1.56 15.05
CA VAL A 722 -22.42 -0.77 14.52
C VAL A 722 -23.71 -1.04 15.29
N GLU A 723 -23.98 -2.29 15.69
CA GLU A 723 -25.15 -2.63 16.51
C GLU A 723 -25.09 -1.96 17.89
N LYS A 724 -23.91 -1.85 18.50
CA LYS A 724 -23.72 -1.12 19.77
C LYS A 724 -23.90 0.39 19.62
N ILE A 725 -23.29 1.00 18.59
CA ILE A 725 -23.41 2.45 18.32
C ILE A 725 -24.88 2.85 18.12
N ASN A 726 -25.67 2.00 17.46
CA ASN A 726 -27.09 2.25 17.19
C ASN A 726 -28.03 1.95 18.37
N LYS A 727 -27.55 1.30 19.44
CA LYS A 727 -28.27 1.18 20.73
C LYS A 727 -27.97 2.39 21.62
N SER A 728 -26.71 2.80 21.63
CA SER A 728 -26.24 3.95 22.39
C SER A 728 -27.02 5.22 22.09
N LEU A 729 -27.49 5.92 23.13
CA LEU A 729 -28.22 7.18 22.98
C LEU A 729 -27.41 8.22 22.21
N PHE A 730 -26.10 8.30 22.48
CA PHE A 730 -25.18 9.28 21.92
C PHE A 730 -23.80 8.71 21.65
N TYR A 731 -23.17 9.17 20.57
CA TYR A 731 -21.77 8.88 20.24
C TYR A 731 -21.02 10.13 19.77
N ALA A 732 -19.70 10.06 19.79
CA ALA A 732 -18.79 11.04 19.19
C ALA A 732 -17.82 10.32 18.23
N ILE A 733 -17.33 11.04 17.23
CA ILE A 733 -16.33 10.53 16.27
C ILE A 733 -15.04 11.34 16.34
N GLN A 734 -13.92 10.66 16.08
CA GLN A 734 -12.63 11.31 15.85
C GLN A 734 -12.13 10.92 14.47
N LEU A 735 -11.72 11.93 13.69
CA LEU A 735 -11.20 11.80 12.33
C LEU A 735 -9.71 12.09 12.32
N ASP A 736 -8.95 11.25 11.64
CA ASP A 736 -7.52 11.43 11.39
C ASP A 736 -7.21 11.12 9.90
N GLU A 737 -6.38 11.93 9.26
CA GLU A 737 -5.98 11.76 7.85
C GLU A 737 -4.56 11.20 7.78
N SER A 738 -4.40 10.07 7.11
CA SER A 738 -3.13 9.35 7.02
C SER A 738 -2.85 8.87 5.59
N THR A 739 -1.62 8.45 5.31
CA THR A 739 -1.21 7.91 4.01
C THR A 739 -0.85 6.44 4.14
N ASP A 740 -1.52 5.57 3.39
CA ASP A 740 -1.16 4.15 3.37
C ASP A 740 0.20 3.89 2.71
N ILE A 741 0.75 2.68 2.87
CA ILE A 741 2.06 2.29 2.29
C ILE A 741 2.13 2.35 0.75
N SER A 742 1.02 2.61 0.06
CA SER A 742 0.98 2.87 -1.37
C SER A 742 0.94 4.37 -1.72
N ASN A 743 1.06 5.22 -0.70
CA ASN A 743 0.85 6.67 -0.73
C ASN A 743 -0.58 7.08 -1.17
N SER A 744 -1.60 6.33 -0.74
CA SER A 744 -3.01 6.70 -0.90
C SER A 744 -3.52 7.37 0.39
N ALA A 745 -4.21 8.50 0.25
CA ALA A 745 -4.87 9.16 1.38
C ALA A 745 -6.01 8.29 1.95
N ILE A 746 -6.01 8.12 3.27
CA ILE A 746 -6.99 7.35 4.02
C ILE A 746 -7.50 8.16 5.20
N LEU A 747 -8.81 8.11 5.42
CA LEU A 747 -9.47 8.66 6.60
C LEU A 747 -9.63 7.53 7.61
N LEU A 748 -9.05 7.69 8.80
CA LEU A 748 -9.28 6.83 9.95
C LEU A 748 -10.43 7.41 10.76
N ILE A 749 -11.42 6.57 11.09
CA ILE A 749 -12.56 6.96 11.93
C ILE A 749 -12.53 6.13 13.21
N TYR A 750 -12.44 6.81 14.34
CA TYR A 750 -12.63 6.26 15.68
C TYR A 750 -13.98 6.73 16.23
N VAL A 751 -14.59 5.92 17.10
CA VAL A 751 -15.89 6.20 17.70
C VAL A 751 -15.85 6.02 19.21
N ARG A 752 -16.40 6.99 19.94
CA ARG A 752 -16.59 6.96 21.39
C ARG A 752 -18.10 6.93 21.68
N TYR A 753 -18.60 5.89 22.33
CA TYR A 753 -20.04 5.68 22.59
C TYR A 753 -20.27 5.14 24.00
N ILE A 754 -21.52 5.17 24.48
CA ILE A 754 -21.92 4.58 25.77
C ILE A 754 -22.39 3.15 25.51
N ASP A 755 -21.76 2.15 26.14
CA ASP A 755 -22.21 0.75 26.06
C ASP A 755 -23.24 0.49 27.18
N ASP A 756 -24.52 0.46 26.82
CA ASP A 756 -25.66 0.26 27.73
C ASP A 756 -25.54 -1.02 28.57
N THR A 757 -24.76 -2.01 28.10
CA THR A 757 -24.52 -3.28 28.81
C THR A 757 -23.76 -3.09 30.12
N PHE A 758 -22.93 -2.04 30.20
CA PHE A 758 -22.06 -1.75 31.34
C PHE A 758 -22.21 -0.30 31.86
N ASN A 759 -23.00 0.53 31.19
CA ASN A 759 -23.12 1.97 31.43
C ASN A 759 -21.75 2.68 31.46
N ASP A 760 -20.87 2.29 30.52
CA ASP A 760 -19.47 2.70 30.45
C ASP A 760 -19.13 3.24 29.06
N ILE A 761 -18.15 4.15 28.98
CA ILE A 761 -17.73 4.79 27.74
C ILE A 761 -16.72 3.89 27.04
N LYS A 762 -17.04 3.45 25.82
CA LYS A 762 -16.16 2.65 24.97
C LYS A 762 -15.62 3.47 23.81
N GLU A 763 -14.36 3.20 23.49
CA GLU A 763 -13.59 3.84 22.43
C GLU A 763 -13.09 2.74 21.50
N GLU A 764 -13.56 2.75 20.26
CA GLU A 764 -13.31 1.68 19.30
C GLU A 764 -12.89 2.27 17.95
N PHE A 765 -12.14 1.48 17.19
CA PHE A 765 -11.81 1.80 15.80
C PHE A 765 -12.98 1.40 14.89
N LEU A 766 -13.58 2.36 14.19
CA LEU A 766 -14.78 2.13 13.37
C LEU A 766 -14.44 1.65 11.95
N CYS A 767 -13.64 2.42 11.20
CA CYS A 767 -13.26 2.06 9.83
C CYS A 767 -12.07 2.86 9.27
N THR A 768 -11.48 2.34 8.19
CA THR A 768 -10.62 3.11 7.27
C THR A 768 -11.40 3.37 5.98
N LEU A 769 -11.51 4.63 5.55
CA LEU A 769 -12.09 4.99 4.26
C LEU A 769 -11.01 5.49 3.30
N LYS A 770 -10.96 4.97 2.08
CA LYS A 770 -10.01 5.43 1.06
C LYS A 770 -10.55 6.66 0.34
N LEU A 771 -9.76 7.73 0.31
CA LEU A 771 -10.08 8.95 -0.43
C LEU A 771 -9.61 8.79 -1.89
N LYS A 772 -10.42 9.25 -2.85
CA LYS A 772 -10.15 9.06 -4.31
C LYS A 772 -9.23 10.12 -4.91
N THR A 773 -9.28 11.33 -4.37
CA THR A 773 -8.73 12.56 -4.98
C THR A 773 -8.25 13.51 -3.86
N PHE A 774 -7.90 14.77 -4.19
CA PHE A 774 -7.43 15.76 -3.23
C PHE A 774 -8.38 15.87 -2.02
N THR A 775 -7.83 16.05 -0.82
CA THR A 775 -8.55 15.92 0.46
C THR A 775 -9.40 17.14 0.81
N THR A 776 -10.35 17.43 -0.09
CA THR A 776 -11.36 18.45 0.06
C THR A 776 -12.42 18.02 1.07
N ALA A 777 -12.91 18.99 1.84
CA ALA A 777 -13.94 18.79 2.85
C ALA A 777 -15.22 18.11 2.34
N ASP A 778 -15.56 18.36 1.07
CA ASP A 778 -16.73 17.79 0.42
C ASP A 778 -16.54 16.31 0.08
N GLU A 779 -15.38 15.91 -0.45
CA GLU A 779 -15.06 14.50 -0.71
C GLU A 779 -14.94 13.69 0.59
N ILE A 780 -14.31 14.27 1.63
CA ILE A 780 -14.19 13.65 2.95
C ILE A 780 -15.59 13.44 3.57
N PHE A 781 -16.42 14.48 3.61
CA PHE A 781 -17.78 14.39 4.15
C PHE A 781 -18.66 13.42 3.35
N LYS A 782 -18.64 13.46 2.02
CA LYS A 782 -19.40 12.52 1.17
C LYS A 782 -18.97 11.09 1.40
N THR A 783 -17.67 10.83 1.52
CA THR A 783 -17.13 9.48 1.78
C THR A 783 -17.58 8.95 3.14
N MET A 784 -17.47 9.77 4.19
CA MET A 784 -17.94 9.45 5.54
C MET A 784 -19.46 9.27 5.60
N ASN A 785 -20.24 10.17 5.00
CA ASN A 785 -21.70 10.11 5.01
C ASN A 785 -22.24 8.87 4.25
N ASN A 786 -21.64 8.54 3.11
CA ASN A 786 -21.96 7.29 2.39
C ASN A 786 -21.69 6.05 3.25
N TYR A 787 -20.61 6.04 4.04
CA TYR A 787 -20.35 4.97 5.01
C TYR A 787 -21.45 4.91 6.08
N MET A 788 -21.72 6.03 6.79
CA MET A 788 -22.74 6.08 7.85
C MET A 788 -24.12 5.61 7.35
N ILE A 789 -24.56 6.08 6.19
CA ILE A 789 -25.82 5.67 5.56
C ILE A 789 -25.79 4.17 5.20
N SER A 790 -24.70 3.65 4.64
CA SER A 790 -24.58 2.23 4.29
C SER A 790 -24.59 1.28 5.50
N LYS A 791 -24.24 1.80 6.69
CA LYS A 791 -24.26 1.10 7.97
C LYS A 791 -25.50 1.39 8.82
N ASN A 792 -26.41 2.25 8.34
CA ASN A 792 -27.55 2.75 9.10
C ASN A 792 -27.14 3.33 10.47
N ILE A 793 -26.05 4.12 10.51
CA ILE A 793 -25.61 4.83 11.71
C ILE A 793 -26.33 6.19 11.75
N ASN A 794 -27.04 6.47 12.86
CA ASN A 794 -27.88 7.66 12.98
C ASN A 794 -27.09 8.93 13.35
N TRP A 795 -26.90 9.84 12.39
CA TRP A 795 -26.25 11.14 12.64
C TRP A 795 -26.88 11.95 13.79
N ALA A 796 -28.20 11.85 14.03
CA ALA A 796 -28.85 12.61 15.10
C ALA A 796 -28.39 12.22 16.52
N SER A 797 -27.77 11.05 16.69
CA SER A 797 -27.11 10.63 17.94
C SER A 797 -25.64 11.07 18.03
N CYS A 798 -25.09 11.70 16.99
CA CYS A 798 -23.72 12.21 17.00
C CYS A 798 -23.65 13.56 17.73
N ILE A 799 -23.02 13.58 18.91
CA ILE A 799 -22.89 14.77 19.78
C ILE A 799 -21.47 15.37 19.81
N GLY A 800 -20.48 14.68 19.23
CA GLY A 800 -19.09 15.13 19.24
C GLY A 800 -18.33 14.82 17.95
N ILE A 801 -17.51 15.76 17.49
CA ILE A 801 -16.54 15.55 16.40
C ILE A 801 -15.15 16.12 16.74
N CYS A 802 -14.14 15.25 16.78
CA CYS A 802 -12.74 15.61 16.95
C CYS A 802 -12.00 15.56 15.59
N THR A 803 -11.19 16.58 15.27
CA THR A 803 -10.40 16.65 14.03
C THR A 803 -9.02 17.26 14.28
N ASP A 804 -8.09 17.05 13.35
CA ASP A 804 -6.75 17.68 13.32
C ASP A 804 -6.78 19.21 13.20
N GLY A 805 -7.90 19.80 12.78
CA GLY A 805 -8.06 21.24 12.59
C GLY A 805 -7.53 21.82 11.28
N ALA A 806 -7.17 20.98 10.29
CA ALA A 806 -6.83 21.48 8.96
C ALA A 806 -8.00 22.27 8.35
N ALA A 807 -7.70 23.19 7.42
CA ALA A 807 -8.72 24.07 6.81
C ALA A 807 -9.84 23.29 6.08
N SER A 808 -9.54 22.10 5.56
CA SER A 808 -10.51 21.13 5.03
C SER A 808 -11.44 20.58 6.12
N MET A 809 -10.96 20.37 7.34
CA MET A 809 -11.76 19.86 8.45
C MET A 809 -12.60 20.97 9.11
N THR A 810 -12.03 22.14 9.39
CA THR A 810 -12.65 23.16 10.27
C THR A 810 -13.13 24.44 9.58
N GLY A 811 -12.93 24.60 8.27
CA GLY A 811 -13.30 25.83 7.55
C GLY A 811 -14.77 26.25 7.75
N ILE A 812 -14.99 27.49 8.18
CA ILE A 812 -16.28 27.99 8.71
C ILE A 812 -17.48 27.68 7.79
N HIS A 813 -17.38 28.02 6.51
CA HIS A 813 -18.47 27.85 5.53
C HIS A 813 -18.42 26.54 4.74
N SER A 814 -17.33 25.77 4.84
CA SER A 814 -17.03 24.71 3.87
C SER A 814 -16.13 23.59 4.37
N GLY A 815 -15.93 23.44 5.68
CA GLY A 815 -15.19 22.35 6.30
C GLY A 815 -16.03 21.09 6.54
N VAL A 816 -15.39 19.99 6.91
CA VAL A 816 -16.08 18.74 7.31
C VAL A 816 -16.95 18.97 8.55
N VAL A 817 -16.43 19.66 9.57
CA VAL A 817 -17.15 19.97 10.81
C VAL A 817 -18.45 20.74 10.54
N SER A 818 -18.44 21.71 9.63
CA SER A 818 -19.65 22.48 9.29
C SER A 818 -20.72 21.60 8.62
N ARG A 819 -20.34 20.73 7.68
CA ARG A 819 -21.27 19.76 7.07
C ARG A 819 -21.78 18.71 8.05
N VAL A 820 -20.98 18.30 9.04
CA VAL A 820 -21.45 17.40 10.11
C VAL A 820 -22.48 18.11 11.00
N LYS A 821 -22.32 19.42 11.29
CA LYS A 821 -23.34 20.20 12.01
C LYS A 821 -24.68 20.33 11.27
N GLU A 822 -24.71 20.17 9.94
CA GLU A 822 -25.95 20.18 9.15
C GLU A 822 -26.76 18.89 9.28
N VAL A 823 -26.15 17.77 9.69
CA VAL A 823 -26.80 16.44 9.77
C VAL A 823 -26.84 15.84 11.18
N ALA A 824 -25.98 16.31 12.10
CA ALA A 824 -25.80 15.73 13.43
C ALA A 824 -26.74 16.34 14.49
N HIS A 825 -26.51 16.01 15.77
CA HIS A 825 -27.29 16.56 16.88
C HIS A 825 -27.16 18.10 16.96
N ALA A 826 -28.25 18.80 17.29
CA ALA A 826 -28.31 20.27 17.34
C ALA A 826 -27.31 20.93 18.31
N HIS A 827 -26.73 20.15 19.23
CA HIS A 827 -25.69 20.58 20.16
C HIS A 827 -24.34 19.87 19.93
N LEU A 828 -24.01 19.53 18.67
CA LEU A 828 -22.73 18.92 18.30
C LEU A 828 -21.53 19.77 18.76
N ILE A 829 -20.76 19.23 19.69
CA ILE A 829 -19.48 19.81 20.14
C ILE A 829 -18.41 19.43 19.12
N SER A 830 -17.63 20.41 18.66
CA SER A 830 -16.42 20.12 17.88
C SER A 830 -15.18 20.42 18.70
N THR A 831 -14.23 19.48 18.73
CA THR A 831 -12.93 19.63 19.39
C THR A 831 -11.80 19.59 18.37
N HIS A 832 -10.77 20.40 18.62
CA HIS A 832 -9.52 20.39 17.88
C HIS A 832 -8.50 19.50 18.61
N CYS A 833 -7.81 18.64 17.87
CA CYS A 833 -6.85 17.67 18.40
C CYS A 833 -5.77 18.33 19.27
N PHE A 834 -5.66 17.91 20.54
CA PHE A 834 -4.67 18.43 21.49
C PHE A 834 -3.23 18.28 20.99
N ILE A 835 -2.91 17.16 20.33
CA ILE A 835 -1.59 16.90 19.74
C ILE A 835 -1.24 17.95 18.68
N HIS A 836 -2.16 18.29 17.77
CA HIS A 836 -1.87 19.32 16.77
C HIS A 836 -1.85 20.73 17.39
N ARG A 837 -2.63 21.01 18.44
CA ARG A 837 -2.53 22.28 19.19
C ARG A 837 -1.17 22.45 19.86
N GLU A 838 -0.63 21.39 20.44
CA GLU A 838 0.72 21.35 20.99
C GLU A 838 1.77 21.58 19.90
N GLN A 839 1.67 20.88 18.76
CA GLN A 839 2.55 21.09 17.60
C GLN A 839 2.47 22.51 16.98
N LEU A 840 1.32 23.19 17.07
CA LEU A 840 1.17 24.58 16.65
C LEU A 840 1.83 25.54 17.66
N ALA A 841 1.60 25.37 18.95
CA ALA A 841 2.28 26.15 19.99
C ALA A 841 3.82 25.97 19.94
N VAL A 842 4.30 24.79 19.53
CA VAL A 842 5.71 24.51 19.29
C VAL A 842 6.26 25.23 18.05
N LYS A 843 5.46 25.46 17.00
CA LYS A 843 5.86 26.22 15.79
C LYS A 843 6.01 27.72 16.06
N ASP A 844 5.24 28.27 17.00
CA ASP A 844 5.24 29.69 17.34
C ASP A 844 6.40 30.10 18.28
N MET A 845 7.34 29.19 18.58
CA MET A 845 8.57 29.53 19.30
C MET A 845 9.51 30.40 18.45
N GLY A 846 10.14 31.40 19.06
CA GLY A 846 10.74 32.55 18.36
C GLY A 846 11.83 32.24 17.32
N GLU A 847 12.04 33.21 16.41
CA GLU A 847 12.81 33.08 15.15
C GLU A 847 14.16 32.35 15.28
N ASN A 848 14.96 32.65 16.30
CA ASN A 848 16.26 32.01 16.55
C ASN A 848 16.20 30.48 16.75
N PHE A 849 15.06 29.94 17.16
CA PHE A 849 14.83 28.49 17.24
C PHE A 849 14.11 27.94 16.00
N ASN A 850 13.42 28.78 15.23
CA ASN A 850 12.47 28.36 14.19
C ASN A 850 13.15 27.67 12.99
N ASP A 851 14.40 27.99 12.65
CA ASP A 851 15.13 27.29 11.55
C ASP A 851 15.58 25.86 11.92
N ILE A 852 15.99 25.64 13.18
CA ILE A 852 16.28 24.31 13.71
C ILE A 852 14.97 23.55 13.88
N LEU A 853 13.95 24.21 14.46
CA LEU A 853 12.63 23.62 14.61
C LEU A 853 11.98 23.25 13.29
N ASN A 854 12.00 24.06 12.22
CA ASN A 854 11.35 23.68 10.96
C ASN A 854 11.98 22.45 10.30
N GLN A 855 13.27 22.22 10.52
CA GLN A 855 13.94 20.99 10.11
C GLN A 855 13.56 19.81 11.02
N CYS A 856 13.59 19.99 12.34
CA CYS A 856 13.16 18.97 13.30
C CYS A 856 11.64 18.67 13.25
N ILE A 857 10.78 19.62 12.91
CA ILE A 857 9.32 19.50 12.81
C ILE A 857 8.92 18.60 11.65
N ARG A 858 9.65 18.66 10.53
CA ARG A 858 9.53 17.65 9.46
C ARG A 858 9.82 16.22 9.95
N TRP A 859 10.59 16.06 11.02
CA TRP A 859 11.05 14.77 11.57
C TRP A 859 10.44 14.44 12.95
N LEU A 860 9.64 15.32 13.56
CA LEU A 860 9.07 15.17 14.92
C LEU A 860 7.95 14.11 15.03
N LEU A 861 7.61 13.46 13.91
CA LEU A 861 6.84 12.21 13.86
C LEU A 861 7.74 10.95 13.88
N ARG A 862 9.04 11.11 14.12
CA ARG A 862 9.95 10.05 14.54
C ARG A 862 10.45 10.38 15.93
N GLU A 863 10.11 9.51 16.87
CA GLU A 863 10.40 9.65 18.29
C GLU A 863 11.91 9.83 18.56
N LYS A 864 12.24 10.61 19.59
CA LYS A 864 13.59 10.75 20.15
C LYS A 864 14.71 11.20 19.18
N VAL A 865 14.43 11.78 18.00
CA VAL A 865 15.49 12.18 17.04
C VAL A 865 16.57 13.09 17.67
N LEU A 866 16.19 14.14 18.43
CA LEU A 866 17.17 15.01 19.09
C LEU A 866 17.92 14.30 20.22
N THR A 867 17.24 13.46 20.99
CA THR A 867 17.85 12.63 22.03
C THR A 867 18.85 11.66 21.44
N ARG A 868 18.51 10.97 20.34
CA ARG A 868 19.38 10.02 19.66
C ARG A 868 20.55 10.70 18.94
N PHE A 869 20.37 11.92 18.46
CA PHE A 869 21.45 12.77 17.94
C PHE A 869 22.42 13.18 19.05
N PHE A 870 21.90 13.53 20.24
CA PHE A 870 22.75 13.85 21.39
C PHE A 870 23.44 12.60 21.97
N GLU A 871 22.74 11.46 22.07
CA GLU A 871 23.31 10.15 22.44
C GLU A 871 24.52 9.82 21.55
N LEU A 872 24.33 9.85 20.23
CA LEU A 872 25.34 9.51 19.21
C LEU A 872 26.29 10.67 18.83
N ARG A 873 26.38 11.72 19.65
CA ARG A 873 27.14 12.93 19.31
C ARG A 873 28.62 12.65 18.97
N THR A 874 29.22 11.65 19.61
CA THR A 874 30.63 11.26 19.43
C THR A 874 30.82 10.58 18.07
N GLU A 875 29.93 9.65 17.75
CA GLU A 875 29.91 8.88 16.52
C GLU A 875 29.53 9.75 15.31
N ILE A 876 28.71 10.77 15.53
CA ILE A 876 28.37 11.81 14.54
C ILE A 876 29.55 12.76 14.34
N GLU A 877 30.25 13.19 15.40
CA GLU A 877 31.45 14.02 15.29
C GLU A 877 32.55 13.30 14.49
N VAL A 878 32.87 12.05 14.86
CA VAL A 878 33.89 11.24 14.16
C VAL A 878 33.56 11.13 12.67
N PHE A 879 32.32 10.77 12.33
CA PHE A 879 31.86 10.72 10.95
C PHE A 879 31.96 12.06 10.20
N LEU A 880 31.63 13.18 10.85
CA LEU A 880 31.72 14.50 10.22
C LEU A 880 33.18 14.93 9.98
N ARG A 881 34.11 14.53 10.87
CA ARG A 881 35.56 14.73 10.69
C ARG A 881 36.09 13.88 9.52
N GLU A 882 35.76 12.59 9.46
CA GLU A 882 36.11 11.70 8.35
C GLU A 882 35.64 12.25 6.99
N LYS A 883 34.43 12.82 6.95
CA LYS A 883 33.85 13.45 5.76
C LYS A 883 34.38 14.88 5.49
N ASN A 884 35.37 15.37 6.25
CA ASN A 884 35.91 16.73 6.15
C ASN A 884 34.83 17.82 6.17
N SER A 885 33.76 17.60 6.94
CA SER A 885 32.63 18.53 7.05
C SER A 885 32.92 19.59 8.12
N PRO A 886 32.79 20.90 7.83
CA PRO A 886 32.99 21.96 8.83
C PRO A 886 31.94 21.92 9.97
N LEU A 887 30.93 21.05 9.88
CA LEU A 887 29.97 20.82 10.95
C LEU A 887 30.54 19.99 12.12
N SER A 888 31.70 19.35 11.97
CA SER A 888 32.38 18.65 13.08
C SER A 888 32.84 19.61 14.17
N ASP A 889 33.26 20.84 13.82
CA ASP A 889 33.80 21.82 14.77
C ASP A 889 32.77 22.22 15.84
N HIS A 890 31.48 22.17 15.52
CA HIS A 890 30.39 22.39 16.48
C HIS A 890 30.35 21.37 17.63
N PHE A 891 30.90 20.17 17.45
CA PHE A 891 30.97 19.15 18.50
C PHE A 891 32.15 19.37 19.46
N GLN A 892 33.08 20.27 19.14
CA GLN A 892 34.06 20.81 20.09
C GLN A 892 33.56 22.06 20.82
N ASP A 893 32.49 22.71 20.35
CA ASP A 893 31.83 23.81 21.06
C ASP A 893 30.94 23.26 22.20
N ILE A 894 31.49 23.31 23.41
CA ILE A 894 30.83 22.96 24.68
C ILE A 894 29.50 23.73 24.86
N ILE A 895 29.43 24.99 24.42
CA ILE A 895 28.24 25.85 24.53
C ILE A 895 27.18 25.42 23.51
N TRP A 896 27.59 24.99 22.31
CA TRP A 896 26.68 24.40 21.31
C TRP A 896 26.14 23.05 21.77
N LEU A 897 26.99 22.14 22.25
CA LEU A 897 26.58 20.86 22.82
C LEU A 897 25.62 21.03 24.00
N ALA A 898 25.85 22.02 24.87
CA ALA A 898 24.94 22.36 25.96
C ALA A 898 23.53 22.76 25.47
N LYS A 899 23.46 23.60 24.42
CA LYS A 899 22.18 24.01 23.82
C LYS A 899 21.44 22.82 23.21
N VAL A 900 22.15 21.90 22.56
CA VAL A 900 21.58 20.65 22.01
C VAL A 900 21.09 19.72 23.13
N ALA A 901 21.85 19.57 24.22
CA ALA A 901 21.45 18.78 25.39
C ALA A 901 20.16 19.32 26.04
N TYR A 902 20.11 20.64 26.26
CA TYR A 902 18.94 21.32 26.83
C TYR A 902 17.71 21.17 25.92
N LEU A 903 17.87 21.35 24.60
CA LEU A 903 16.79 21.13 23.63
C LEU A 903 16.30 19.68 23.65
N SER A 904 17.19 18.70 23.69
CA SER A 904 16.82 17.28 23.81
C SER A 904 15.91 17.03 25.02
N ASP A 905 16.24 17.59 26.19
CA ASP A 905 15.44 17.40 27.40
C ASP A 905 14.07 18.06 27.29
N ILE A 906 14.00 19.31 26.82
CA ILE A 906 12.73 20.02 26.65
C ILE A 906 11.83 19.31 25.62
N PHE A 907 12.38 18.82 24.51
CA PHE A 907 11.62 18.01 23.55
C PHE A 907 11.22 16.63 24.07
N SER A 908 12.03 15.99 24.92
CA SER A 908 11.64 14.75 25.61
C SER A 908 10.46 14.99 26.56
N LEU A 909 10.48 16.10 27.30
CA LEU A 909 9.42 16.47 28.26
C LEU A 909 8.12 16.90 27.57
N LEU A 910 8.20 17.53 26.39
CA LEU A 910 7.05 17.74 25.50
C LEU A 910 6.52 16.40 24.95
N ASN A 911 7.39 15.49 24.55
CA ASN A 911 6.99 14.16 24.07
C ASN A 911 6.33 13.31 25.19
N GLU A 912 6.79 13.41 26.44
CA GLU A 912 6.13 12.83 27.61
C GLU A 912 4.72 13.42 27.82
N LEU A 913 4.58 14.75 27.74
CA LEU A 913 3.27 15.40 27.82
C LEU A 913 2.34 14.89 26.71
N ASN A 914 2.82 14.90 25.46
CA ASN A 914 2.08 14.43 24.29
C ASN A 914 1.56 13.00 24.46
N LEU A 915 2.45 12.05 24.77
CA LEU A 915 2.09 10.66 25.01
C LEU A 915 1.12 10.51 26.20
N SER A 916 1.27 11.31 27.25
CA SER A 916 0.35 11.31 28.39
C SER A 916 -1.06 11.80 28.03
N MET A 917 -1.22 12.61 26.98
CA MET A 917 -2.53 13.07 26.47
C MET A 917 -3.20 12.08 25.50
N GLN A 918 -2.57 10.93 25.24
CA GLN A 918 -3.12 9.86 24.39
C GLN A 918 -3.76 8.73 25.22
N GLY A 919 -4.18 7.66 24.53
CA GLY A 919 -4.66 6.42 25.13
C GLY A 919 -6.14 6.42 25.54
N PRO A 920 -6.72 5.22 25.75
CA PRO A 920 -8.12 5.05 26.14
C PRO A 920 -8.39 5.67 27.52
N LEU A 921 -9.64 6.08 27.75
CA LEU A 921 -10.10 6.76 28.98
C LEU A 921 -9.55 8.18 29.20
N THR A 922 -8.58 8.64 28.38
CA THR A 922 -8.12 10.04 28.42
C THR A 922 -9.22 10.98 27.94
N ASN A 923 -9.65 11.85 28.85
CA ASN A 923 -10.74 12.82 28.67
C ASN A 923 -10.23 14.27 28.79
N ILE A 924 -11.09 15.24 28.43
CA ILE A 924 -10.72 16.66 28.36
C ILE A 924 -10.21 17.23 29.69
N PHE A 925 -10.74 16.80 30.83
CA PHE A 925 -10.28 17.22 32.16
C PHE A 925 -8.91 16.61 32.49
N SER A 926 -8.67 15.36 32.09
CA SER A 926 -7.35 14.72 32.22
C SER A 926 -6.29 15.47 31.40
N CYS A 927 -6.58 15.81 30.14
CA CYS A 927 -5.67 16.61 29.30
C CYS A 927 -5.43 18.01 29.88
N TYR A 928 -6.49 18.70 30.31
CA TYR A 928 -6.38 20.02 30.94
C TYR A 928 -5.48 19.96 32.19
N ASN A 929 -5.69 19.01 33.10
CA ASN A 929 -4.88 18.84 34.31
C ASN A 929 -3.41 18.51 33.97
N LYS A 930 -3.14 17.71 32.94
CA LYS A 930 -1.78 17.39 32.46
C LYS A 930 -1.06 18.62 31.91
N VAL A 931 -1.75 19.43 31.10
CA VAL A 931 -1.23 20.71 30.57
C VAL A 931 -1.02 21.73 31.69
N GLU A 932 -1.96 21.91 32.61
CA GLU A 932 -1.81 22.83 33.76
C GLU A 932 -0.64 22.42 34.67
N ALA A 933 -0.46 21.11 34.91
CA ALA A 933 0.70 20.60 35.63
C ALA A 933 2.02 20.79 34.87
N PHE A 934 2.01 20.77 33.53
CA PHE A 934 3.18 21.06 32.70
C PHE A 934 3.53 22.56 32.72
N LEU A 935 2.55 23.46 32.61
CA LEU A 935 2.76 24.90 32.75
C LEU A 935 3.40 25.25 34.10
N LYS A 936 2.92 24.65 35.20
CA LYS A 936 3.53 24.81 36.54
C LYS A 936 4.95 24.23 36.66
N LYS A 937 5.31 23.22 35.84
CA LYS A 937 6.70 22.75 35.72
C LYS A 937 7.56 23.75 34.95
N LEU A 938 7.04 24.35 33.87
CA LEU A 938 7.75 25.42 33.14
C LEU A 938 8.02 26.63 34.05
N ASP A 939 7.04 27.09 34.85
CA ASP A 939 7.23 28.17 35.83
C ASP A 939 8.36 27.86 36.83
N LEU A 940 8.48 26.60 37.25
CA LEU A 940 9.54 26.13 38.14
C LEU A 940 10.91 26.06 37.43
N TRP A 941 10.95 25.69 36.15
CA TRP A 941 12.18 25.67 35.36
C TRP A 941 12.66 27.07 35.00
N ILE A 942 11.76 28.02 34.72
CA ILE A 942 12.11 29.44 34.49
C ILE A 942 12.79 30.02 35.73
N LYS A 943 12.26 29.76 36.93
CA LYS A 943 12.90 30.16 38.19
C LYS A 943 14.26 29.51 38.38
N ARG A 944 14.37 28.20 38.10
CA ARG A 944 15.64 27.48 38.18
C ARG A 944 16.70 28.01 37.22
N ILE A 945 16.33 28.41 36.00
CA ILE A 945 17.24 29.05 35.04
C ILE A 945 17.71 30.43 35.55
N GLN A 946 16.87 31.16 36.30
CA GLN A 946 17.26 32.39 37.01
C GLN A 946 18.17 32.10 38.23
N GLU A 947 18.12 30.89 38.77
CA GLU A 947 19.02 30.35 39.81
C GLU A 947 20.25 29.63 39.20
N ASN A 948 20.53 29.81 37.89
CA ASN A 948 21.56 29.13 37.08
C ASN A 948 21.44 27.59 36.95
N ILE A 949 20.35 26.98 37.43
CA ILE A 949 20.09 25.54 37.33
C ILE A 949 19.43 25.24 35.97
N TYR A 950 20.25 25.06 34.93
CA TYR A 950 19.78 24.97 33.54
C TYR A 950 19.03 23.69 33.16
N PHE A 951 19.30 22.55 33.81
CA PHE A 951 18.75 21.24 33.37
C PHE A 951 17.57 20.75 34.23
N PRO A 952 16.44 20.32 33.62
CA PRO A 952 15.27 19.85 34.35
C PRO A 952 15.59 18.61 35.22
N PRO A 953 14.88 18.41 36.35
CA PRO A 953 15.20 17.37 37.34
C PRO A 953 14.60 15.99 37.03
N SER A 954 14.22 15.70 35.78
CA SER A 954 13.39 14.53 35.41
C SER A 954 14.06 13.16 35.57
N HIS A 955 15.39 13.10 35.73
CA HIS A 955 16.12 11.91 36.22
C HIS A 955 17.01 12.32 37.41
N ASN A 956 16.41 12.48 38.59
CA ASN A 956 17.14 12.93 39.79
C ASN A 956 17.87 11.79 40.54
N ILE A 957 18.62 10.99 39.80
CA ILE A 957 19.64 10.05 40.32
C ILE A 957 20.81 10.84 40.97
N ARG A 958 20.91 12.14 40.65
CA ARG A 958 21.99 13.11 40.96
C ARG A 958 22.36 13.28 42.46
N LEU A 959 21.62 12.69 43.40
CA LEU A 959 21.93 12.75 44.84
C LEU A 959 22.35 11.39 45.42
N SER A 960 21.64 10.30 45.10
CA SER A 960 21.95 8.98 45.66
C SER A 960 23.27 8.38 45.15
N ASN A 961 23.72 8.78 43.96
CA ASN A 961 24.91 8.25 43.28
C ASN A 961 26.17 9.12 43.38
N MET A 962 26.18 10.25 44.11
CA MET A 962 27.35 11.16 44.13
C MET A 962 28.67 10.48 44.54
N TRP A 963 28.59 9.47 45.41
CA TRP A 963 29.73 8.64 45.83
C TRP A 963 30.42 7.90 44.66
N ILE A 964 29.73 7.64 43.55
CA ILE A 964 30.31 7.01 42.36
C ILE A 964 31.22 8.00 41.63
N LEU A 965 30.85 9.29 41.62
CA LEU A 965 31.59 10.36 40.94
C LEU A 965 32.76 10.86 41.78
N ASN A 966 32.60 10.98 43.09
CA ASN A 966 33.69 11.21 44.04
C ASN A 966 33.32 10.61 45.42
N PRO A 967 33.90 9.47 45.83
CA PRO A 967 33.58 8.83 47.10
C PRO A 967 34.21 9.51 48.32
N PHE A 968 35.08 10.50 48.14
CA PHE A 968 35.76 11.21 49.23
C PHE A 968 35.01 12.47 49.71
N LEU A 969 33.84 12.77 49.12
CA LEU A 969 32.98 13.88 49.56
C LEU A 969 32.02 13.43 50.68
N PRO A 970 31.84 14.23 51.75
CA PRO A 970 30.85 13.93 52.78
C PRO A 970 29.43 14.08 52.20
N CYS A 971 28.66 13.00 52.23
CA CYS A 971 27.30 12.94 51.69
C CYS A 971 26.32 12.38 52.74
N GLU A 972 25.10 12.92 52.82
CA GLU A 972 24.07 12.46 53.75
C GLU A 972 23.11 11.44 53.10
N LYS A 973 23.11 10.21 53.63
CA LYS A 973 22.17 9.11 53.38
C LYS A 973 22.08 8.57 51.94
N HIS A 974 22.41 7.29 51.79
CA HIS A 974 22.26 6.54 50.54
C HIS A 974 21.19 5.43 50.67
N GLU A 975 20.62 5.00 49.54
CA GLU A 975 19.81 3.77 49.50
C GLU A 975 20.73 2.55 49.37
N PHE A 976 21.42 2.21 50.47
CA PHE A 976 22.40 1.14 50.53
C PHE A 976 22.02 0.02 51.51
N SER A 977 22.71 -1.11 51.41
CA SER A 977 22.81 -2.06 52.52
C SER A 977 23.79 -1.52 53.57
N LEU A 978 23.60 -1.89 54.84
CA LEU A 978 24.47 -1.46 55.94
C LEU A 978 25.96 -1.84 55.70
N LEU A 979 26.20 -2.90 54.94
CA LEU A 979 27.53 -3.36 54.54
C LEU A 979 28.18 -2.37 53.54
N ASN A 980 27.43 -1.92 52.53
CA ASN A 980 27.94 -1.00 51.52
C ASN A 980 28.20 0.40 52.08
N GLU A 981 27.38 0.89 53.02
CA GLU A 981 27.66 2.15 53.73
C GLU A 981 28.97 2.07 54.53
N SER A 982 29.20 0.96 55.25
CA SER A 982 30.44 0.74 56.00
C SER A 982 31.66 0.68 55.08
N GLN A 983 31.56 -0.02 53.95
CA GLN A 983 32.64 -0.12 52.96
C GLN A 983 32.92 1.23 52.28
N LEU A 984 31.91 2.08 52.07
CA LEU A 984 32.12 3.40 51.48
C LEU A 984 32.81 4.35 52.46
N LEU A 985 32.46 4.31 53.74
CA LEU A 985 33.11 5.11 54.80
C LEU A 985 34.58 4.74 55.01
N GLU A 986 34.91 3.46 54.86
CA GLU A 986 36.29 2.95 54.90
C GLU A 986 37.09 3.50 53.69
N LEU A 987 36.55 3.33 52.48
CA LEU A 987 37.15 3.83 51.24
C LEU A 987 37.32 5.36 51.25
N SER A 988 36.29 6.11 51.67
CA SER A 988 36.32 7.58 51.75
C SER A 988 37.35 8.13 52.74
N SER A 989 37.86 7.28 53.63
CA SER A 989 38.87 7.64 54.64
C SER A 989 40.32 7.38 54.18
N ASP A 990 40.52 6.66 53.08
CA ASP A 990 41.85 6.27 52.59
C ASP A 990 42.47 7.33 51.67
N LYS A 991 43.51 7.99 52.19
CA LYS A 991 44.25 9.06 51.49
C LYS A 991 45.19 8.58 50.38
N LEU A 992 45.56 7.29 50.37
CA LEU A 992 46.31 6.70 49.26
C LEU A 992 45.38 6.40 48.10
N LEU A 993 44.16 5.93 48.38
CA LEU A 993 43.09 5.81 47.39
C LEU A 993 42.64 7.19 46.87
N GLU A 994 42.57 8.22 47.72
CA GLU A 994 42.30 9.61 47.30
C GLU A 994 43.37 10.13 46.31
N GLN A 995 44.66 9.89 46.57
CA GLN A 995 45.74 10.25 45.64
C GLN A 995 45.71 9.42 44.35
N SER A 996 45.32 8.14 44.45
CA SER A 996 45.09 7.25 43.31
C SER A 996 43.87 7.66 42.47
N PHE A 997 42.82 8.22 43.08
CA PHE A 997 41.65 8.77 42.40
C PHE A 997 42.03 10.00 41.57
N ASN A 998 42.74 10.96 42.20
CA ASN A 998 43.19 12.20 41.54
C ASN A 998 44.22 11.98 40.41
N THR A 999 44.70 10.74 40.19
CA THR A 999 45.69 10.38 39.15
C THR A 999 45.20 9.35 38.13
N LYS A 1000 43.94 8.89 38.21
CA LYS A 1000 43.33 7.90 37.31
C LYS A 1000 42.02 8.44 36.71
N SER A 1001 41.62 7.93 35.56
CA SER A 1001 40.24 8.14 35.10
C SER A 1001 39.24 7.38 36.01
N LEU A 1002 38.02 7.88 36.12
CA LEU A 1002 36.99 7.32 37.02
C LEU A 1002 36.80 5.80 36.86
N ASN A 1003 36.77 5.32 35.62
CA ASN A 1003 36.64 3.89 35.31
C ASN A 1003 37.90 3.09 35.72
N GLN A 1004 39.10 3.62 35.49
CA GLN A 1004 40.35 2.98 35.94
C GLN A 1004 40.47 2.94 37.46
N PHE A 1005 39.98 3.96 38.17
CA PHE A 1005 39.91 3.98 39.62
C PHE A 1005 38.99 2.87 40.14
N TRP A 1006 37.73 2.83 39.71
CA TRP A 1006 36.78 1.78 40.11
C TRP A 1006 37.27 0.38 39.73
N ILE A 1007 37.81 0.18 38.53
CA ILE A 1007 38.44 -1.10 38.13
C ILE A 1007 39.61 -1.48 39.04
N SER A 1008 40.41 -0.53 39.53
CA SER A 1008 41.49 -0.86 40.47
C SER A 1008 40.99 -1.27 41.87
N LEU A 1009 39.78 -0.83 42.27
CA LEU A 1009 39.12 -1.23 43.52
C LEU A 1009 38.37 -2.57 43.43
N SER A 1010 38.24 -3.16 42.24
CA SER A 1010 37.36 -4.33 41.99
C SER A 1010 37.68 -5.58 42.83
N LYS A 1011 38.89 -5.67 43.37
CA LYS A 1011 39.35 -6.78 44.23
C LYS A 1011 39.17 -6.53 45.73
N GLU A 1012 39.05 -5.27 46.12
CA GLU A 1012 39.12 -4.82 47.52
C GLU A 1012 37.74 -4.37 48.01
N TYR A 1013 37.00 -3.66 47.16
CA TYR A 1013 35.62 -3.24 47.40
C TYR A 1013 34.67 -3.79 46.31
N PRO A 1014 34.58 -5.12 46.11
CA PRO A 1014 33.83 -5.73 44.99
C PRO A 1014 32.35 -5.33 44.97
N ASN A 1015 31.69 -5.24 46.13
CA ASN A 1015 30.28 -4.85 46.23
C ASN A 1015 30.05 -3.41 45.73
N LEU A 1016 30.92 -2.47 46.13
CA LEU A 1016 30.86 -1.08 45.68
C LEU A 1016 31.25 -0.96 44.21
N TYR A 1017 32.21 -1.76 43.74
CA TYR A 1017 32.59 -1.81 42.33
C TYR A 1017 31.45 -2.31 41.43
N GLU A 1018 30.70 -3.34 41.83
CA GLU A 1018 29.54 -3.81 41.07
C GLU A 1018 28.37 -2.81 41.11
N GLU A 1019 28.05 -2.24 42.27
CA GLU A 1019 27.08 -1.14 42.39
C GLU A 1019 27.48 0.06 41.51
N ALA A 1020 28.75 0.47 41.58
CA ALA A 1020 29.30 1.55 40.78
C ALA A 1020 29.22 1.22 39.29
N LEU A 1021 29.66 0.05 38.83
CA LEU A 1021 29.56 -0.35 37.41
C LEU A 1021 28.12 -0.36 36.90
N LYS A 1022 27.20 -0.91 37.69
CA LYS A 1022 25.78 -1.06 37.35
C LYS A 1022 25.08 0.29 37.21
N LYS A 1023 25.45 1.26 38.03
CA LYS A 1023 24.92 2.64 38.04
C LYS A 1023 25.66 3.57 37.07
N ASN A 1024 26.99 3.52 37.01
CA ASN A 1024 27.83 4.28 36.07
C ASN A 1024 27.47 4.00 34.60
N LYS A 1025 27.11 2.75 34.24
CA LYS A 1025 26.55 2.43 32.91
C LYS A 1025 25.25 3.17 32.55
N LEU A 1026 24.51 3.67 33.54
CA LEU A 1026 23.35 4.55 33.37
C LEU A 1026 23.72 6.05 33.49
N ASP A 1027 24.85 6.37 34.14
CA ASP A 1027 25.27 7.72 34.51
C ASP A 1027 26.34 8.35 33.58
N VAL A 1028 26.86 7.68 32.54
CA VAL A 1028 27.80 8.31 31.58
C VAL A 1028 27.19 9.56 30.93
N GLU A 1029 25.89 9.50 30.61
CA GLU A 1029 25.15 10.64 30.06
C GLU A 1029 25.01 11.76 31.10
N SER A 1030 24.61 11.41 32.34
CA SER A 1030 24.57 12.32 33.50
C SER A 1030 25.91 13.01 33.74
N THR A 1031 27.02 12.27 33.63
CA THR A 1031 28.37 12.74 33.91
C THR A 1031 28.80 13.80 32.90
N MET A 1032 28.50 13.62 31.62
CA MET A 1032 28.71 14.68 30.62
C MET A 1032 27.76 15.86 30.82
N ARG A 1033 26.50 15.63 31.20
CA ARG A 1033 25.54 16.72 31.49
C ARG A 1033 25.94 17.55 32.71
N ILE A 1034 26.52 16.93 33.74
CA ILE A 1034 27.11 17.59 34.91
C ILE A 1034 28.38 18.36 34.49
N SER A 1035 29.27 17.75 33.71
CA SER A 1035 30.46 18.43 33.17
C SER A 1035 30.09 19.67 32.33
N LEU A 1036 29.07 19.55 31.47
CA LEU A 1036 28.48 20.66 30.72
C LEU A 1036 27.91 21.72 31.67
N THR A 1037 27.13 21.34 32.68
CA THR A 1037 26.56 22.27 33.68
C THR A 1037 27.68 23.06 34.38
N ASN A 1038 28.66 22.37 34.96
CA ASN A 1038 29.78 22.97 35.67
C ASN A 1038 30.65 23.84 34.73
N SER A 1039 30.77 23.48 33.45
CA SER A 1039 31.53 24.27 32.47
C SER A 1039 30.78 25.53 32.03
N ILE A 1040 29.45 25.47 31.89
CA ILE A 1040 28.59 26.64 31.64
C ILE A 1040 28.63 27.56 32.86
N GLU A 1041 28.45 27.02 34.06
CA GLU A 1041 28.55 27.77 35.32
C GLU A 1041 29.93 28.43 35.45
N ALA A 1042 31.02 27.72 35.19
CA ALA A 1042 32.38 28.29 35.21
C ALA A 1042 32.61 29.36 34.11
N GLN A 1043 32.01 29.21 32.93
CA GLN A 1043 32.08 30.24 31.88
C GLN A 1043 31.23 31.47 32.21
N ILE A 1044 30.05 31.28 32.81
CA ILE A 1044 29.19 32.37 33.28
C ILE A 1044 29.84 33.09 34.46
N ASP A 1045 30.40 32.36 35.43
CA ASP A 1045 31.24 32.93 36.50
C ASP A 1045 32.46 33.67 35.94
N SER A 1046 33.07 33.17 34.86
CA SER A 1046 34.18 33.85 34.18
C SER A 1046 33.73 35.11 33.44
N LEU A 1047 32.52 35.14 32.86
CA LEU A 1047 31.95 36.32 32.21
C LEU A 1047 31.46 37.35 33.22
N VAL A 1048 30.85 36.90 34.32
CA VAL A 1048 30.47 37.73 35.47
C VAL A 1048 31.71 38.30 36.15
N LYS A 1049 32.79 37.51 36.33
CA LYS A 1049 34.09 38.02 36.80
C LYS A 1049 34.71 38.99 35.81
N GLN A 1050 34.71 38.70 34.50
CA GLN A 1050 35.17 39.68 33.49
C GLN A 1050 34.38 40.99 33.54
N HIS A 1051 33.07 40.96 33.82
CA HIS A 1051 32.26 42.17 34.02
C HIS A 1051 32.45 42.85 35.39
N GLN A 1052 32.84 42.11 36.44
CA GLN A 1052 33.17 42.67 37.76
C GLN A 1052 34.60 43.25 37.81
N ASP A 1053 35.57 42.61 37.15
CA ASP A 1053 36.94 43.09 36.96
C ASP A 1053 37.02 44.24 35.94
N GLN A 1054 36.01 44.39 35.06
CA GLN A 1054 35.76 45.61 34.26
C GLN A 1054 34.89 46.64 35.00
N GLY A 1055 34.82 46.59 36.34
CA GLY A 1055 33.97 47.45 37.15
C GLY A 1055 34.37 48.94 37.16
N SER A 1056 34.07 49.70 36.10
CA SER A 1056 33.83 51.16 36.15
C SER A 1056 33.45 51.78 34.79
N HIS A 1057 32.28 51.46 34.23
CA HIS A 1057 31.50 52.45 33.46
C HIS A 1057 30.01 52.13 33.32
#